data_AF-A0A1H5FE83-F1
#
_entry.id   AF-A0A1H5FE83-F1
#
_cell.length_a   1.000
_cell.length_b   1.000
_cell.length_c   1.000
_cell.angle_alpha   90.00
_cell.angle_beta   90.00
_cell.angle_gamma   90.00
#
_symmetry.space_group_name_H-M   'P 1'
#
loop_
_entity.id
_entity.type
_entity.pdbx_description
1 polymer ?
#
loop_
_entity_poly.entity_id
_entity_poly.type
_entity_poly.pdbx_seq_one_letter_code
_entity_poly.pdbx_strand_id
1 'polypeptide(L)'
;MVVVTRIRREVLTLPAARLGADNPLPPLRPLDEVHRIDDRDREEMPRDMARQLGHEPLGSLLPVRVRDGYGRTREPRPVEALVIENDRLRATILPGLGGRIASLLHLPTGRELLYRNPVFQPANFALNGAWYSGGIEWNIGATGHTTLSCAPLHAARVPAPDGGEMLRLWEWERLRDLPFQVDLWLPEGSDFLYVGARIRNPHERPVPTYWWSNIAVPEDVRVLAPAEEAWFFGYERRLRRVPVPTYDGVDRTYPPNSPYAADYFYEVPDGRRRWIAALDADGHGLVQTSTDVLRGRKLFVWGGGPGGRRWQQWLTEPGTGGYCEIQAGLARTQLEHVRLEAESEVSWLEAYGPLDAPPGGEWTEAVQGAERRLASALPRTRVEEAYAVWKPCADTEPAEILAVGSGWGALEVLRADWKLPGTPFPESALGEAQAPWRELLRTGSLPEPRRVRPPGETLVAPHWRDMLETAPATPHTEYHLGVAQWHAGDRAQAVRSWERALPLAPSLWPLLRCLAVADQEAGHHERAAERYADAFDDLCRERRDDGETWTAAVAALGRETLEALLRARRTAQARAVWDRLLPAVRQRGRFRLLHAELLLAEGSSARARAVFDEGFEVADLREGADVIGRLWARLSDEPLPARHDFRMRPDPV
;
A
#
# COMPACT_ATOMS: atom_id res chain seq x y z
N MET A 1 -2.30 -8.20 42.90
CA MET A 1 -1.28 -8.30 41.82
C MET A 1 -1.63 -7.16 40.87
N VAL A 2 -0.87 -6.06 40.88
CA VAL A 2 -1.13 -4.92 39.98
C VAL A 2 -0.88 -5.42 38.56
N VAL A 3 -1.88 -5.40 37.70
CA VAL A 3 -1.72 -5.94 36.34
C VAL A 3 -1.17 -4.82 35.48
N VAL A 4 0.15 -4.70 35.51
CA VAL A 4 0.93 -3.85 34.62
C VAL A 4 0.78 -4.36 33.18
N THR A 5 0.62 -3.45 32.22
CA THR A 5 0.67 -3.71 30.78
C THR A 5 1.87 -4.57 30.43
N ARG A 6 1.66 -5.61 29.62
CA ARG A 6 2.72 -6.54 29.22
C ARG A 6 2.94 -6.46 27.73
N ILE A 7 4.19 -6.28 27.34
CA ILE A 7 4.63 -6.43 25.95
C ILE A 7 5.44 -7.72 25.86
N ARG A 8 5.25 -8.54 24.83
CA ARG A 8 6.04 -9.76 24.59
C ARG A 8 6.16 -10.11 23.11
N ARG A 9 7.21 -10.85 22.76
CA ARG A 9 7.37 -11.45 21.43
C ARG A 9 6.54 -12.73 21.34
N GLU A 10 5.98 -13.02 20.18
CA GLU A 10 5.25 -14.25 19.87
C GLU A 10 5.53 -14.64 18.42
N VAL A 11 5.38 -15.93 18.10
CA VAL A 11 5.44 -16.42 16.73
C VAL A 11 4.10 -17.02 16.37
N LEU A 12 3.41 -16.43 15.40
CA LEU A 12 2.18 -16.98 14.85
C LEU A 12 2.53 -18.00 13.77
N THR A 13 1.78 -19.10 13.69
CA THR A 13 1.84 -19.99 12.51
C THR A 13 0.61 -19.74 11.66
N LEU A 14 0.81 -19.19 10.45
CA LEU A 14 -0.27 -18.91 9.51
C LEU A 14 -0.07 -19.70 8.21
N PRO A 15 -1.12 -20.16 7.54
CA PRO A 15 -1.04 -20.52 6.12
C PRO A 15 -0.64 -19.26 5.33
N ALA A 16 0.58 -19.24 4.82
CA ALA A 16 1.20 -18.04 4.27
C ALA A 16 1.82 -18.29 2.90
N ALA A 17 1.43 -17.46 1.93
CA ALA A 17 2.12 -17.37 0.65
C ALA A 17 3.45 -16.62 0.80
N ARG A 18 4.45 -16.99 -0.02
CA ARG A 18 5.73 -16.25 -0.04
C ARG A 18 5.55 -14.93 -0.78
N LEU A 19 6.19 -13.87 -0.28
CA LEU A 19 6.24 -12.56 -0.96
C LEU A 19 7.04 -12.61 -2.27
N GLY A 20 7.99 -13.55 -2.38
CA GLY A 20 8.90 -13.65 -3.52
C GLY A 20 9.91 -12.50 -3.59
N ALA A 21 10.73 -12.52 -4.64
CA ALA A 21 11.68 -11.43 -4.90
C ALA A 21 10.95 -10.22 -5.51
N ASP A 22 11.38 -9.02 -5.12
CA ASP A 22 10.89 -7.78 -5.70
C ASP A 22 11.34 -7.62 -7.16
N ASN A 23 10.55 -6.87 -7.94
CA ASN A 23 10.89 -6.51 -9.31
C ASN A 23 12.16 -5.63 -9.31
N PRO A 24 13.24 -6.05 -10.00
CA PRO A 24 14.50 -5.31 -9.98
C PRO A 24 14.49 -4.10 -10.93
N LEU A 25 13.46 -3.92 -11.75
CA LEU A 25 13.37 -2.81 -12.70
C LEU A 25 12.78 -1.57 -12.01
N PRO A 26 13.33 -0.37 -12.28
CA PRO A 26 12.75 0.85 -11.76
C PRO A 26 11.36 1.07 -12.38
N PRO A 27 10.32 1.39 -11.59
CA PRO A 27 8.98 1.70 -12.09
C PRO A 27 8.95 3.07 -12.77
N LEU A 28 9.38 3.10 -14.03
CA LEU A 28 9.48 4.31 -14.85
C LEU A 28 8.15 4.72 -15.50
N ARG A 29 7.20 3.79 -15.63
CA ARG A 29 5.87 4.09 -16.16
C ARG A 29 5.06 4.91 -15.13
N PRO A 30 4.19 5.83 -15.57
CA PRO A 30 3.26 6.50 -14.67
C PRO A 30 2.44 5.51 -13.85
N LEU A 31 2.00 5.92 -12.66
CA LEU A 31 1.03 5.14 -11.90
C LEU A 31 -0.28 5.06 -12.71
N ASP A 32 -0.77 3.85 -12.99
CA ASP A 32 -1.90 3.62 -13.90
C ASP A 32 -3.22 4.29 -13.48
N GLU A 33 -3.31 4.89 -12.29
CA GLU A 33 -4.54 5.49 -11.77
C GLU A 33 -4.23 6.68 -10.86
N VAL A 34 -4.06 7.86 -11.45
CA VAL A 34 -4.41 9.07 -10.71
C VAL A 34 -5.94 9.14 -10.81
N HIS A 35 -6.68 9.01 -9.71
CA HIS A 35 -8.11 9.29 -9.70
C HIS A 35 -8.31 10.71 -10.24
N ARG A 36 -8.70 10.84 -11.51
CA ARG A 36 -8.93 12.13 -12.15
C ARG A 36 -10.37 12.52 -11.86
N ILE A 37 -10.52 13.47 -10.97
CA ILE A 37 -11.78 14.17 -10.74
C ILE A 37 -11.91 15.20 -11.87
N ASP A 38 -13.03 15.17 -12.59
CA ASP A 38 -13.31 16.13 -13.65
C ASP A 38 -13.35 17.55 -13.08
N ASP A 39 -12.86 18.54 -13.85
CA ASP A 39 -12.78 19.93 -13.38
C ASP A 39 -14.15 20.50 -13.01
N ARG A 40 -15.23 20.03 -13.66
CA ARG A 40 -16.61 20.39 -13.30
C ARG A 40 -17.01 19.92 -11.90
N ASP A 41 -16.60 18.71 -11.51
CA ASP A 41 -16.87 18.19 -10.18
C ASP A 41 -16.10 18.97 -9.11
N ARG A 42 -14.92 19.52 -9.45
CA ARG A 42 -14.12 20.35 -8.54
C ARG A 42 -14.77 21.69 -8.22
N GLU A 43 -15.57 22.26 -9.12
CA GLU A 43 -16.24 23.55 -8.89
C GLU A 43 -17.29 23.50 -7.78
N GLU A 44 -17.92 22.33 -7.58
CA GLU A 44 -18.94 22.10 -6.54
C GLU A 44 -18.33 21.70 -5.19
N MET A 45 -17.00 21.48 -5.12
CA MET A 45 -16.30 21.05 -3.92
C MET A 45 -15.95 22.22 -2.98
N PRO A 46 -15.85 21.99 -1.66
CA PRO A 46 -15.23 22.94 -0.75
C PRO A 46 -13.83 23.35 -1.25
N ARG A 47 -13.51 24.65 -1.19
CA ARG A 47 -12.27 25.19 -1.77
C ARG A 47 -11.00 24.57 -1.20
N ASP A 48 -10.99 24.26 0.09
CA ASP A 48 -9.85 23.64 0.76
C ASP A 48 -9.66 22.19 0.30
N MET A 49 -10.75 21.44 0.10
CA MET A 49 -10.73 20.10 -0.48
C MET A 49 -10.20 20.12 -1.92
N ALA A 50 -10.71 21.01 -2.78
CA ALA A 50 -10.24 21.14 -4.17
C ALA A 50 -8.72 21.43 -4.24
N ARG A 51 -8.21 22.27 -3.33
CA ARG A 51 -6.77 22.55 -3.23
C ARG A 51 -5.96 21.32 -2.79
N GLN A 52 -6.45 20.56 -1.81
CA GLN A 52 -5.75 19.37 -1.30
C GLN A 52 -5.75 18.21 -2.31
N LEU A 53 -6.81 18.08 -3.12
CA LEU A 53 -6.87 17.12 -4.24
C LEU A 53 -5.78 17.38 -5.30
N GLY A 54 -5.50 18.66 -5.57
CA GLY A 54 -4.48 19.08 -6.54
C GLY A 54 -3.07 19.20 -5.97
N HIS A 55 -2.87 18.96 -4.67
CA HIS A 55 -1.58 19.21 -4.01
C HIS A 55 -0.57 18.10 -4.30
N GLU A 56 0.17 18.25 -5.40
CA GLU A 56 1.31 17.41 -5.79
C GLU A 56 1.00 15.89 -5.74
N PRO A 57 0.01 15.42 -6.53
CA PRO A 57 -0.30 13.99 -6.60
C PRO A 57 0.92 13.17 -7.02
N LEU A 58 1.00 11.93 -6.53
CA LEU A 58 2.13 11.06 -6.82
C LEU A 58 2.16 10.67 -8.30
N GLY A 59 3.27 10.94 -8.98
CA GLY A 59 3.46 10.62 -10.40
C GLY A 59 4.27 9.36 -10.70
N SER A 60 4.94 8.79 -9.70
CA SER A 60 5.86 7.65 -9.83
C SER A 60 5.94 6.87 -8.52
N LEU A 61 6.20 5.56 -8.61
CA LEU A 61 6.49 4.70 -7.46
C LEU A 61 7.95 4.80 -6.98
N LEU A 62 8.84 5.44 -7.74
CA LEU A 62 10.23 5.62 -7.33
C LEU A 62 10.32 6.44 -6.03
N PRO A 63 11.25 6.11 -5.12
CA PRO A 63 12.34 5.13 -5.25
C PRO A 63 11.97 3.68 -4.87
N VAL A 64 10.69 3.38 -4.61
CA VAL A 64 10.23 2.06 -4.18
C VAL A 64 10.15 1.09 -5.37
N ARG A 65 10.46 -0.18 -5.13
CA ARG A 65 10.32 -1.26 -6.13
C ARG A 65 8.87 -1.76 -6.22
N VAL A 66 8.50 -2.27 -7.40
CA VAL A 66 7.29 -3.09 -7.52
C VAL A 66 7.52 -4.43 -6.84
N ARG A 67 6.54 -4.90 -6.08
CA ARG A 67 6.51 -6.19 -5.40
C ARG A 67 5.46 -7.05 -6.08
N ASP A 68 5.89 -7.88 -7.02
CA ASP A 68 5.05 -8.74 -7.86
C ASP A 68 5.54 -10.21 -7.89
N GLY A 69 6.46 -10.56 -6.98
CA GLY A 69 7.07 -11.89 -6.90
C GLY A 69 6.23 -12.96 -6.19
N TYR A 70 5.12 -12.57 -5.56
CA TYR A 70 4.35 -13.46 -4.70
C TYR A 70 3.47 -14.43 -5.48
N GLY A 71 3.24 -15.59 -4.86
CA GLY A 71 2.35 -16.63 -5.37
C GLY A 71 1.04 -16.72 -4.60
N ARG A 72 0.28 -17.79 -4.89
CA ARG A 72 -0.98 -18.12 -4.20
C ARG A 72 -0.89 -19.38 -3.34
N THR A 73 0.17 -20.18 -3.53
CA THR A 73 0.43 -21.37 -2.71
C THR A 73 0.76 -20.97 -1.28
N ARG A 74 -0.05 -21.43 -0.33
CA ARG A 74 0.10 -21.19 1.11
C ARG A 74 0.66 -22.45 1.76
N GLU A 75 1.58 -22.25 2.68
CA GLU A 75 2.10 -23.31 3.57
C GLU A 75 2.09 -22.76 5.00
N PRO A 76 2.00 -23.59 6.05
CA PRO A 76 2.21 -23.12 7.41
C PRO A 76 3.59 -22.46 7.53
N ARG A 77 3.64 -21.19 7.93
CA ARG A 77 4.89 -20.45 8.15
C ARG A 77 4.87 -19.69 9.48
N PRO A 78 6.02 -19.58 10.15
CA PRO A 78 6.16 -18.68 11.29
C PRO A 78 6.09 -17.22 10.82
N VAL A 79 5.37 -16.41 11.58
CA VAL A 79 5.27 -14.96 11.43
C VAL A 79 5.55 -14.33 12.79
N GLU A 80 6.64 -13.58 12.88
CA GLU A 80 7.01 -12.85 14.10
C GLU A 80 5.96 -11.80 14.45
N ALA A 81 5.56 -11.78 15.71
CA ALA A 81 4.56 -10.89 16.25
C ALA A 81 5.00 -10.28 17.60
N LEU A 82 4.44 -9.12 17.90
CA LEU A 82 4.52 -8.48 19.21
C LEU A 82 3.12 -8.41 19.79
N VAL A 83 2.97 -8.77 21.05
CA VAL A 83 1.70 -8.68 21.77
C VAL A 83 1.82 -7.64 22.86
N ILE A 84 0.86 -6.71 22.90
CA ILE A 84 0.64 -5.79 24.03
C ILE A 84 -0.73 -6.12 24.65
N GLU A 85 -0.77 -6.34 25.96
CA GLU A 85 -1.99 -6.69 26.67
C GLU A 85 -2.06 -6.08 28.08
N ASN A 86 -3.27 -5.77 28.52
CA ASN A 86 -3.63 -5.52 29.93
C ASN A 86 -4.66 -6.59 30.36
N ASP A 87 -5.45 -6.33 31.40
CA ASP A 87 -6.52 -7.22 31.87
C ASP A 87 -7.81 -7.19 31.03
N ARG A 88 -7.90 -6.28 30.05
CA ARG A 88 -9.10 -5.97 29.25
C ARG A 88 -8.95 -6.24 27.76
N LEU A 89 -7.79 -5.93 27.19
CA LEU A 89 -7.49 -6.02 25.77
C LEU A 89 -6.16 -6.73 25.52
N ARG A 90 -6.10 -7.42 24.39
CA ARG A 90 -4.86 -7.95 23.80
C ARG A 90 -4.78 -7.53 22.34
N ALA A 91 -3.74 -6.79 21.97
CA ALA A 91 -3.42 -6.46 20.58
C ALA A 91 -2.22 -7.28 20.09
N THR A 92 -2.33 -7.82 18.88
CA THR A 92 -1.24 -8.57 18.21
C THR A 92 -0.74 -7.78 17.00
N ILE A 93 0.55 -7.48 16.95
CA ILE A 93 1.20 -6.60 15.98
C ILE A 93 2.18 -7.40 15.13
N LEU A 94 2.21 -7.15 13.82
CA LEU A 94 3.14 -7.78 12.87
C LEU A 94 4.20 -6.76 12.43
N PRO A 95 5.33 -6.59 13.17
CA PRO A 95 6.33 -5.59 12.84
C PRO A 95 6.98 -5.83 11.47
N GLY A 96 7.09 -7.09 11.03
CA GLY A 96 7.61 -7.43 9.70
C GLY A 96 6.64 -7.18 8.53
N LEU A 97 5.38 -6.83 8.81
CA LEU A 97 4.30 -6.69 7.84
C LEU A 97 3.54 -5.36 8.07
N GLY A 98 4.28 -4.25 8.00
CA GLY A 98 3.76 -2.89 8.09
C GLY A 98 3.45 -2.42 9.51
N GLY A 99 3.87 -3.16 10.54
CA GLY A 99 3.48 -2.89 11.93
C GLY A 99 1.99 -2.99 12.15
N ARG A 100 1.30 -3.80 11.34
CA ARG A 100 -0.15 -3.94 11.35
C ARG A 100 -0.63 -4.55 12.66
N ILE A 101 -1.70 -4.02 13.23
CA ILE A 101 -2.43 -4.70 14.32
C ILE A 101 -3.31 -5.78 13.68
N ALA A 102 -2.89 -7.04 13.76
CA ALA A 102 -3.59 -8.16 13.15
C ALA A 102 -4.79 -8.68 13.97
N SER A 103 -4.86 -8.35 15.26
CA SER A 103 -5.92 -8.78 16.17
C SER A 103 -6.04 -7.78 17.32
N LEU A 104 -7.27 -7.51 17.75
CA LEU A 104 -7.62 -6.72 18.94
C LEU A 104 -8.73 -7.45 19.71
N LEU A 105 -8.32 -8.31 20.64
CA LEU A 105 -9.20 -9.17 21.41
C LEU A 105 -9.63 -8.49 22.72
N HIS A 106 -10.94 -8.33 22.90
CA HIS A 106 -11.52 -7.93 24.19
C HIS A 106 -11.65 -9.14 25.11
N LEU A 107 -10.79 -9.19 26.13
CA LEU A 107 -10.62 -10.33 27.03
C LEU A 107 -11.88 -10.63 27.88
N PRO A 108 -12.61 -9.64 28.43
CA PRO A 108 -13.80 -9.91 29.22
C PRO A 108 -14.91 -10.63 28.46
N THR A 109 -15.07 -10.33 27.16
CA THR A 109 -16.12 -10.94 26.32
C THR A 109 -15.59 -12.05 25.42
N GLY A 110 -14.27 -12.21 25.31
CA GLY A 110 -13.63 -13.14 24.37
C GLY A 110 -13.82 -12.75 22.89
N ARG A 111 -14.22 -11.51 22.60
CA ARG A 111 -14.59 -11.05 21.26
C ARG A 111 -13.40 -10.46 20.52
N GLU A 112 -13.16 -10.92 19.30
CA GLU A 112 -12.29 -10.24 18.34
C GLU A 112 -13.03 -9.01 17.79
N LEU A 113 -12.42 -7.83 17.91
CA LEU A 113 -13.01 -6.57 17.46
C LEU A 113 -12.70 -6.26 15.98
N LEU A 114 -11.70 -6.93 15.40
CA LEU A 114 -11.27 -6.74 14.01
C LEU A 114 -11.67 -7.92 13.13
N TYR A 115 -11.75 -7.71 11.82
CA TYR A 115 -11.66 -8.84 10.90
C TYR A 115 -10.21 -9.35 10.88
N ARG A 116 -10.00 -10.52 11.50
CA ARG A 116 -8.71 -11.20 11.54
C ARG A 116 -8.62 -12.18 10.36
N ASN A 117 -7.82 -11.83 9.36
CA ASN A 117 -7.54 -12.74 8.24
C ASN A 117 -6.77 -13.98 8.75
N PRO A 118 -7.29 -15.20 8.56
CA PRO A 118 -6.63 -16.42 9.05
C PRO A 118 -5.39 -16.80 8.23
N VAL A 119 -5.18 -16.17 7.07
CA VAL A 119 -4.06 -16.46 6.16
C VAL A 119 -3.22 -15.21 5.89
N PHE A 120 -1.97 -15.41 5.50
CA PHE A 120 -1.16 -14.37 4.89
C PHE A 120 -1.13 -14.57 3.38
N GLN A 121 -1.79 -13.67 2.66
CA GLN A 121 -1.99 -13.82 1.23
C GLN A 121 -1.83 -12.46 0.52
N PRO A 122 -0.64 -12.16 -0.02
CA PRO A 122 -0.39 -10.92 -0.75
C PRO A 122 -1.19 -10.80 -2.05
N ALA A 123 -1.60 -9.59 -2.40
CA ALA A 123 -2.26 -9.21 -3.65
C ALA A 123 -1.95 -7.76 -4.04
N ASN A 124 -2.28 -7.40 -5.29
CA ASN A 124 -1.90 -6.14 -5.92
C ASN A 124 -2.88 -4.99 -5.60
N PHE A 125 -2.84 -4.55 -4.34
CA PHE A 125 -3.63 -3.43 -3.79
C PHE A 125 -2.76 -2.29 -3.21
N ALA A 126 -1.56 -2.58 -2.70
CA ALA A 126 -0.62 -1.54 -2.27
C ALA A 126 -0.09 -0.75 -3.46
N LEU A 127 0.37 0.48 -3.20
CA LEU A 127 1.05 1.32 -4.20
C LEU A 127 2.21 0.60 -4.90
N ASN A 128 2.96 -0.25 -4.18
CA ASN A 128 4.02 -1.08 -4.75
C ASN A 128 3.56 -2.48 -5.19
N GLY A 129 2.29 -2.81 -5.04
CA GLY A 129 1.69 -4.05 -5.48
C GLY A 129 1.68 -5.20 -4.48
N ALA A 130 2.19 -5.07 -3.25
CA ALA A 130 2.05 -6.13 -2.24
C ALA A 130 1.29 -5.66 -1.00
N TRP A 131 0.07 -6.16 -0.84
CA TRP A 131 -0.83 -5.89 0.27
C TRP A 131 -1.56 -7.17 0.72
N TYR A 132 -2.04 -7.22 1.96
CA TYR A 132 -2.87 -8.32 2.48
C TYR A 132 -4.04 -7.74 3.28
N SER A 133 -5.14 -8.48 3.45
CA SER A 133 -6.34 -8.00 4.15
C SER A 133 -6.36 -8.29 5.65
N GLY A 134 -7.22 -7.58 6.38
CA GLY A 134 -7.48 -7.78 7.82
C GLY A 134 -6.68 -6.82 8.72
N GLY A 135 -7.13 -6.63 9.96
CA GLY A 135 -6.43 -5.83 10.97
C GLY A 135 -6.53 -4.30 10.80
N ILE A 136 -5.60 -3.57 11.43
CA ILE A 136 -5.44 -2.11 11.34
C ILE A 136 -4.12 -1.74 10.65
N GLU A 137 -4.22 -1.11 9.49
CA GLU A 137 -3.12 -0.65 8.65
C GLU A 137 -2.90 0.86 8.71
N TRP A 138 -1.63 1.26 8.68
CA TRP A 138 -1.17 2.65 8.71
C TRP A 138 -0.83 3.16 7.31
N ASN A 139 -1.76 3.82 6.63
CA ASN A 139 -1.54 4.27 5.26
C ASN A 139 -0.93 5.66 5.21
N ILE A 140 0.39 5.73 5.02
CA ILE A 140 1.19 6.94 4.83
C ILE A 140 1.77 7.04 3.41
N GLY A 141 2.04 8.27 2.95
CA GLY A 141 2.83 8.59 1.75
C GLY A 141 1.97 9.18 0.64
N ALA A 142 1.06 8.40 0.08
CA ALA A 142 0.16 8.86 -0.97
C ALA A 142 -1.17 8.10 -0.94
N THR A 143 -2.15 8.59 -1.70
CA THR A 143 -3.47 7.97 -1.90
C THR A 143 -3.37 6.47 -2.17
N GLY A 144 -4.05 5.68 -1.33
CA GLY A 144 -4.14 4.22 -1.45
C GLY A 144 -3.38 3.49 -0.34
N HIS A 145 -3.26 2.17 -0.48
CA HIS A 145 -2.56 1.35 0.50
C HIS A 145 -1.05 1.57 0.43
N THR A 146 -0.41 1.76 1.59
CA THR A 146 1.01 2.17 1.69
C THR A 146 1.96 1.14 1.08
N THR A 147 3.13 1.61 0.62
CA THR A 147 4.22 0.73 0.17
C THR A 147 4.82 -0.11 1.30
N LEU A 148 4.55 0.26 2.55
CA LEU A 148 5.03 -0.41 3.76
C LEU A 148 4.16 -1.59 4.19
N SER A 149 3.05 -1.87 3.50
CA SER A 149 2.07 -2.91 3.89
C SER A 149 2.72 -4.25 4.18
N CYS A 150 3.71 -4.66 3.36
CA CYS A 150 4.47 -5.90 3.55
C CYS A 150 5.95 -5.64 3.89
N ALA A 151 6.28 -4.48 4.46
CA ALA A 151 7.64 -4.07 4.82
C ALA A 151 7.87 -4.16 6.33
N PRO A 152 9.12 -4.39 6.79
CA PRO A 152 9.42 -4.33 8.21
C PRO A 152 9.41 -2.88 8.71
N LEU A 153 8.93 -2.68 9.94
CA LEU A 153 9.08 -1.45 10.72
C LEU A 153 10.03 -1.72 11.89
N HIS A 154 10.72 -0.68 12.34
CA HIS A 154 11.36 -0.72 13.65
C HIS A 154 10.30 -0.80 14.74
N ALA A 155 10.59 -1.53 15.81
CA ALA A 155 9.69 -1.64 16.95
C ALA A 155 10.48 -1.64 18.26
N ALA A 156 9.96 -1.01 19.31
CA ALA A 156 10.62 -0.97 20.61
C ALA A 156 9.68 -0.76 21.79
N ARG A 157 10.13 -1.15 22.98
CA ARG A 157 9.51 -0.75 24.25
C ARG A 157 9.98 0.65 24.63
N VAL A 158 9.03 1.48 25.06
CA VAL A 158 9.25 2.85 25.55
C VAL A 158 8.38 3.09 26.79
N PRO A 159 8.82 3.93 27.75
CA PRO A 159 8.00 4.30 28.90
C PRO A 159 6.68 4.95 28.48
N ALA A 160 5.56 4.53 29.08
CA ALA A 160 4.25 5.12 28.86
C ALA A 160 3.97 6.28 29.84
N PRO A 161 3.02 7.18 29.52
CA PRO A 161 2.70 8.34 30.37
C PRO A 161 2.21 8.00 31.79
N ASP A 162 1.64 6.82 31.98
CA ASP A 162 1.12 6.31 33.25
C ASP A 162 2.18 5.58 34.10
N GLY A 163 3.44 5.57 33.66
CA GLY A 163 4.53 4.84 34.29
C GLY A 163 4.65 3.37 33.87
N GLY A 164 3.76 2.90 32.98
CA GLY A 164 3.86 1.60 32.33
C GLY A 164 4.79 1.61 31.11
N GLU A 165 4.51 0.71 30.16
CA GLU A 165 5.21 0.63 28.87
C GLU A 165 4.23 0.77 27.70
N MET A 166 4.70 1.38 26.62
CA MET A 166 4.02 1.42 25.32
C MET A 166 4.92 0.79 24.25
N LEU A 167 4.31 0.30 23.17
CA LEU A 167 5.00 -0.27 22.03
C LEU A 167 5.10 0.80 20.94
N ARG A 168 6.32 1.25 20.63
CA ARG A 168 6.58 2.18 19.52
C ARG A 168 6.93 1.44 18.25
N LEU A 169 6.38 1.90 17.13
CA LEU A 169 6.70 1.51 15.76
C LEU A 169 7.14 2.74 14.98
N TRP A 170 8.17 2.64 14.15
CA TRP A 170 8.59 3.74 13.27
C TRP A 170 9.31 3.23 12.02
N GLU A 171 9.24 4.01 10.94
CA GLU A 171 9.94 3.74 9.69
C GLU A 171 10.01 5.03 8.84
N TRP A 172 10.79 4.98 7.76
CA TRP A 172 10.93 6.03 6.78
C TRP A 172 10.06 5.77 5.54
N GLU A 173 9.01 6.57 5.34
CA GLU A 173 8.19 6.50 4.11
C GLU A 173 8.94 7.20 2.97
N ARG A 174 9.24 6.45 1.91
CA ARG A 174 10.21 6.86 0.88
C ARG A 174 9.60 7.60 -0.31
N LEU A 175 8.28 7.53 -0.52
CA LEU A 175 7.62 8.24 -1.61
C LEU A 175 7.55 9.74 -1.35
N ARG A 176 7.35 10.13 -0.09
CA ARG A 176 7.36 11.53 0.37
C ARG A 176 8.57 11.90 1.21
N ASP A 177 9.43 10.93 1.50
CA ASP A 177 10.67 11.12 2.26
C ASP A 177 10.40 11.62 3.68
N LEU A 178 9.42 11.00 4.37
CA LEU A 178 8.94 11.41 5.69
C LEU A 178 9.08 10.27 6.72
N PRO A 179 9.73 10.51 7.87
CA PRO A 179 9.65 9.60 9.00
C PRO A 179 8.30 9.69 9.70
N PHE A 180 7.80 8.54 10.15
CA PHE A 180 6.59 8.47 10.97
C PHE A 180 6.76 7.53 12.16
N GLN A 181 5.88 7.71 13.13
CA GLN A 181 5.86 7.00 14.40
C GLN A 181 4.42 6.63 14.78
N VAL A 182 4.26 5.46 15.38
CA VAL A 182 3.01 4.96 15.97
C VAL A 182 3.33 4.35 17.34
N ASP A 183 2.74 4.90 18.39
CA ASP A 183 2.88 4.42 19.76
C ASP A 183 1.58 3.76 20.22
N LEU A 184 1.65 2.47 20.55
CA LEU A 184 0.55 1.68 21.07
C LEU A 184 0.61 1.66 22.60
N TRP A 185 -0.30 2.40 23.22
CA TRP A 185 -0.39 2.56 24.66
C TRP A 185 -1.69 1.97 25.18
N LEU A 186 -1.57 1.03 26.11
CA LEU A 186 -2.71 0.32 26.70
C LEU A 186 -2.65 0.45 28.23
N PRO A 187 -3.31 1.47 28.82
CA PRO A 187 -3.32 1.68 30.27
C PRO A 187 -3.96 0.52 31.05
N GLU A 188 -3.61 0.35 32.32
CA GLU A 188 -4.26 -0.62 33.22
C GLU A 188 -5.78 -0.39 33.29
N GLY A 189 -6.58 -1.47 33.20
CA GLY A 189 -8.03 -1.41 33.27
C GLY A 189 -8.73 -0.74 32.07
N SER A 190 -7.99 -0.30 31.04
CA SER A 190 -8.57 0.34 29.87
C SER A 190 -9.15 -0.67 28.87
N ASP A 191 -10.42 -0.49 28.51
CA ASP A 191 -11.06 -1.18 27.38
C ASP A 191 -10.67 -0.58 26.02
N PHE A 192 -9.80 0.44 26.00
CA PHE A 192 -9.35 1.12 24.78
C PHE A 192 -7.83 1.05 24.63
N LEU A 193 -7.40 0.68 23.43
CA LEU A 193 -6.04 0.87 22.95
C LEU A 193 -5.89 2.32 22.46
N TYR A 194 -4.98 3.07 23.07
CA TYR A 194 -4.58 4.38 22.57
C TYR A 194 -3.45 4.23 21.56
N VAL A 195 -3.56 4.98 20.46
CA VAL A 195 -2.58 4.99 19.38
C VAL A 195 -2.17 6.43 19.13
N GLY A 196 -0.97 6.79 19.58
CA GLY A 196 -0.38 8.09 19.31
C GLY A 196 0.44 8.03 18.04
N ALA A 197 0.08 8.84 17.04
CA ALA A 197 0.77 8.84 15.76
C ALA A 197 1.35 10.22 15.45
N ARG A 198 2.49 10.23 14.75
CA ARG A 198 3.21 11.43 14.39
C ARG A 198 3.92 11.27 13.04
N ILE A 199 3.84 12.31 12.22
CA ILE A 199 4.62 12.47 10.98
C ILE A 199 5.46 13.73 11.14
N ARG A 200 6.75 13.64 10.81
CA ARG A 200 7.67 14.78 10.85
C ARG A 200 8.13 15.11 9.45
N ASN A 201 8.22 16.40 9.16
CA ASN A 201 8.89 16.92 7.97
C ASN A 201 10.24 17.51 8.40
N PRO A 202 11.35 16.77 8.25
CA PRO A 202 12.67 17.29 8.59
C PRO A 202 13.27 18.16 7.47
N HIS A 203 12.53 18.39 6.38
CA HIS A 203 13.00 19.17 5.23
C HIS A 203 12.72 20.65 5.39
N GLU A 204 13.57 21.48 4.77
CA GLU A 204 13.42 22.94 4.67
C GLU A 204 12.31 23.38 3.68
N ARG A 205 11.52 22.42 3.17
CA ARG A 205 10.41 22.69 2.26
C ARG A 205 9.16 21.94 2.72
N PRO A 206 7.96 22.47 2.41
CA PRO A 206 6.72 21.76 2.70
C PRO A 206 6.57 20.48 1.86
N VAL A 207 5.93 19.46 2.44
CA VAL A 207 5.74 18.14 1.83
C VAL A 207 4.26 17.75 1.84
N PRO A 208 3.71 17.21 0.72
CA PRO A 208 2.37 16.64 0.69
C PRO A 208 2.30 15.41 1.61
N THR A 209 1.42 15.46 2.59
CA THR A 209 1.28 14.44 3.64
C THR A 209 -0.07 13.74 3.51
N TYR A 210 -0.05 12.43 3.73
CA TYR A 210 -1.19 11.54 3.66
C TYR A 210 -1.19 10.63 4.88
N TRP A 211 -2.34 10.45 5.52
CA TRP A 211 -2.54 9.46 6.57
C TRP A 211 -3.97 8.95 6.59
N TRP A 212 -4.13 7.63 6.57
CA TRP A 212 -5.37 6.93 6.89
C TRP A 212 -5.11 5.65 7.70
N SER A 213 -5.75 5.53 8.86
CA SER A 213 -5.81 4.30 9.65
C SER A 213 -6.94 3.44 9.09
N ASN A 214 -6.60 2.40 8.33
CA ASN A 214 -7.56 1.48 7.70
C ASN A 214 -7.85 0.28 8.61
N ILE A 215 -9.12 0.02 8.91
CA ILE A 215 -9.54 -0.95 9.92
C ILE A 215 -10.51 -1.94 9.26
N ALA A 216 -10.06 -3.17 9.06
CA ALA A 216 -10.94 -4.24 8.59
C ALA A 216 -11.82 -4.74 9.74
N VAL A 217 -13.13 -4.79 9.52
CA VAL A 217 -14.15 -5.28 10.45
C VAL A 217 -15.11 -6.23 9.73
N PRO A 218 -15.78 -7.18 10.40
CA PRO A 218 -16.78 -8.05 9.76
C PRO A 218 -17.82 -7.26 8.95
N GLU A 219 -18.28 -7.77 7.80
CA GLU A 219 -19.22 -7.04 6.94
C GLU A 219 -20.68 -7.08 7.45
N ASP A 220 -21.03 -8.07 8.28
CA ASP A 220 -22.37 -8.25 8.87
C ASP A 220 -22.61 -7.30 10.06
N VAL A 221 -22.46 -6.00 9.82
CA VAL A 221 -22.55 -4.91 10.81
C VAL A 221 -23.36 -3.73 10.25
N ARG A 222 -23.80 -2.83 11.11
CA ARG A 222 -24.16 -1.46 10.73
C ARG A 222 -23.00 -0.53 11.06
N VAL A 223 -22.62 0.29 10.10
CA VAL A 223 -21.57 1.31 10.24
C VAL A 223 -22.21 2.63 10.64
N LEU A 224 -21.83 3.13 11.82
CA LEU A 224 -22.35 4.37 12.38
C LEU A 224 -21.26 5.45 12.35
N ALA A 225 -21.62 6.63 11.88
CA ALA A 225 -20.77 7.82 11.91
C ALA A 225 -21.65 9.07 12.15
N PRO A 226 -21.11 10.12 12.78
CA PRO A 226 -21.84 11.33 13.11
C PRO A 226 -22.05 12.27 11.91
N ALA A 227 -22.59 11.76 10.80
CA ALA A 227 -22.78 12.47 9.54
C ALA A 227 -24.18 12.25 8.94
N GLU A 228 -24.67 13.23 8.20
CA GLU A 228 -25.94 13.17 7.44
C GLU A 228 -25.70 13.07 5.93
N GLU A 229 -24.44 13.24 5.50
CA GLU A 229 -24.02 13.15 4.11
C GLU A 229 -22.62 12.53 4.02
N ALA A 230 -22.28 11.99 2.85
CA ALA A 230 -20.96 11.45 2.55
C ALA A 230 -20.53 11.81 1.12
N TRP A 231 -19.22 11.90 0.88
CA TRP A 231 -18.69 11.82 -0.47
C TRP A 231 -18.63 10.36 -0.91
N PHE A 232 -19.38 10.03 -1.95
CA PHE A 232 -19.42 8.74 -2.59
C PHE A 232 -18.40 8.69 -3.72
N PHE A 233 -17.58 7.65 -3.72
CA PHE A 233 -16.67 7.31 -4.81
C PHE A 233 -16.86 5.85 -5.20
N GLY A 234 -17.54 5.61 -6.32
CA GLY A 234 -17.68 4.28 -6.92
C GLY A 234 -16.73 4.07 -8.09
N TYR A 235 -16.77 2.89 -8.69
CA TYR A 235 -15.96 2.55 -9.88
C TYR A 235 -16.35 3.30 -11.18
N GLU A 236 -17.37 4.17 -11.12
CA GLU A 236 -17.62 5.25 -12.10
C GLU A 236 -16.55 6.37 -12.04
N ARG A 237 -15.67 6.33 -11.02
CA ARG A 237 -14.55 7.27 -10.78
C ARG A 237 -14.95 8.73 -10.60
N ARG A 238 -16.19 8.96 -10.17
CA ARG A 238 -16.73 10.28 -9.89
C ARG A 238 -16.96 10.45 -8.39
N LEU A 239 -16.46 11.55 -7.84
CA LEU A 239 -16.65 11.92 -6.43
C LEU A 239 -17.89 12.83 -6.32
N ARG A 240 -18.93 12.40 -5.62
CA ARG A 240 -20.19 13.16 -5.47
C ARG A 240 -20.72 13.09 -4.05
N ARG A 241 -21.48 14.10 -3.60
CA ARG A 241 -22.17 14.06 -2.30
C ARG A 241 -23.44 13.21 -2.39
N VAL A 242 -23.69 12.40 -1.38
CA VAL A 242 -24.90 11.58 -1.21
C VAL A 242 -25.43 11.68 0.22
N PRO A 243 -26.75 11.58 0.44
CA PRO A 243 -27.34 11.54 1.78
C PRO A 243 -27.00 10.24 2.51
N VAL A 244 -26.96 10.31 3.84
CA VAL A 244 -26.76 9.18 4.77
C VAL A 244 -27.97 9.13 5.72
N PRO A 245 -28.57 7.96 5.97
CA PRO A 245 -28.07 6.61 5.63
C PRO A 245 -28.48 6.10 4.24
N THR A 246 -29.54 6.67 3.66
CA THR A 246 -30.23 6.11 2.49
C THR A 246 -29.82 6.82 1.21
N TYR A 247 -29.26 6.06 0.27
CA TYR A 247 -28.92 6.54 -1.07
C TYR A 247 -29.43 5.54 -2.12
N ASP A 248 -30.10 6.05 -3.16
CA ASP A 248 -30.85 5.29 -4.16
C ASP A 248 -31.87 4.32 -3.54
N GLY A 249 -32.56 4.76 -2.49
CA GLY A 249 -33.59 3.98 -1.79
C GLY A 249 -33.07 2.85 -0.91
N VAL A 250 -31.75 2.74 -0.74
CA VAL A 250 -31.10 1.67 0.04
C VAL A 250 -30.29 2.28 1.18
N ASP A 251 -30.43 1.74 2.40
CA ASP A 251 -29.56 2.09 3.52
C ASP A 251 -28.15 1.55 3.25
N ARG A 252 -27.20 2.45 2.98
CA ARG A 252 -25.80 2.15 2.66
C ARG A 252 -24.91 1.99 3.90
N THR A 253 -25.47 2.14 5.09
CA THR A 253 -24.76 1.95 6.36
C THR A 253 -24.60 0.47 6.73
N TYR A 254 -25.35 -0.41 6.07
CA TYR A 254 -25.12 -1.85 6.10
C TYR A 254 -24.26 -2.25 4.89
N PRO A 255 -23.00 -2.66 5.09
CA PRO A 255 -22.10 -3.04 3.99
C PRO A 255 -22.69 -4.03 2.97
N PRO A 256 -23.45 -5.08 3.37
CA PRO A 256 -24.03 -6.05 2.44
C PRO A 256 -25.08 -5.47 1.48
N ASN A 257 -25.64 -4.30 1.79
CA ASN A 257 -26.64 -3.65 0.94
C ASN A 257 -26.03 -3.00 -0.33
N SER A 258 -24.72 -2.90 -0.41
CA SER A 258 -24.03 -2.36 -1.57
C SER A 258 -23.81 -3.46 -2.62
N PRO A 259 -24.27 -3.31 -3.87
CA PRO A 259 -24.09 -4.34 -4.90
C PRO A 259 -22.65 -4.39 -5.42
N TYR A 260 -21.96 -3.25 -5.42
CA TYR A 260 -20.62 -3.06 -5.97
C TYR A 260 -19.71 -2.41 -4.96
N ALA A 261 -18.40 -2.46 -5.24
CA ALA A 261 -17.42 -1.82 -4.37
C ALA A 261 -17.55 -0.30 -4.43
N ALA A 262 -17.45 0.35 -3.28
CA ALA A 262 -17.57 1.80 -3.17
C ALA A 262 -16.95 2.33 -1.88
N ASP A 263 -16.54 3.59 -1.94
CA ASP A 263 -16.12 4.38 -0.80
C ASP A 263 -17.20 5.40 -0.41
N TYR A 264 -17.43 5.52 0.90
CA TYR A 264 -18.27 6.55 1.51
C TYR A 264 -17.43 7.31 2.52
N PHE A 265 -17.05 8.55 2.19
CA PHE A 265 -16.34 9.46 3.10
C PHE A 265 -17.35 10.34 3.83
N TYR A 266 -17.70 9.99 5.06
CA TYR A 266 -18.67 10.70 5.88
C TYR A 266 -18.21 12.13 6.21
N GLU A 267 -19.03 13.12 5.85
CA GLU A 267 -18.78 14.53 6.16
C GLU A 267 -19.24 14.82 7.60
N VAL A 268 -18.37 14.55 8.57
CA VAL A 268 -18.66 14.85 9.98
C VAL A 268 -18.61 16.38 10.19
N PRO A 269 -19.66 17.01 10.75
CA PRO A 269 -19.68 18.45 11.00
C PRO A 269 -18.54 18.91 11.91
N ASP A 270 -18.02 20.11 11.68
CA ASP A 270 -16.99 20.70 12.54
C ASP A 270 -17.49 20.88 13.98
N GLY A 271 -16.59 20.66 14.95
CA GLY A 271 -16.92 20.67 16.38
C GLY A 271 -17.58 19.39 16.91
N ARG A 272 -18.20 18.57 16.05
CA ARG A 272 -18.72 17.25 16.45
C ARG A 272 -17.58 16.26 16.63
N ARG A 273 -17.69 15.38 17.64
CA ARG A 273 -16.65 14.39 17.97
C ARG A 273 -16.38 13.51 16.75
N ARG A 274 -15.11 13.27 16.42
CA ARG A 274 -14.70 12.39 15.33
C ARG A 274 -14.72 10.93 15.79
N TRP A 275 -15.64 10.14 15.23
CA TRP A 275 -15.74 8.70 15.50
C TRP A 275 -16.41 7.94 14.34
N ILE A 276 -16.15 6.64 14.26
CA ILE A 276 -16.84 5.68 13.39
C ILE A 276 -16.92 4.34 14.11
N ALA A 277 -18.06 3.66 14.04
CA ALA A 277 -18.27 2.37 14.70
C ALA A 277 -18.85 1.35 13.73
N ALA A 278 -18.53 0.07 13.97
CA ALA A 278 -19.10 -1.07 13.27
C ALA A 278 -19.72 -2.00 14.31
N LEU A 279 -21.04 -2.07 14.35
CA LEU A 279 -21.81 -2.80 15.36
C LEU A 279 -22.61 -3.93 14.70
N ASP A 280 -22.53 -5.13 15.25
CA ASP A 280 -23.35 -6.26 14.78
C ASP A 280 -24.83 -6.07 15.10
N ALA A 281 -25.67 -7.05 14.76
CA ALA A 281 -27.11 -7.00 15.00
C ALA A 281 -27.51 -6.87 16.49
N ASP A 282 -26.65 -7.33 17.41
CA ASP A 282 -26.85 -7.23 18.85
C ASP A 282 -26.37 -5.89 19.42
N GLY A 283 -25.72 -5.05 18.60
CA GLY A 283 -25.23 -3.73 18.96
C GLY A 283 -23.82 -3.72 19.52
N HIS A 284 -23.09 -4.82 19.36
CA HIS A 284 -21.76 -5.00 19.88
C HIS A 284 -20.73 -4.87 18.75
N GLY A 285 -19.59 -4.23 18.99
CA GLY A 285 -18.54 -4.17 17.98
C GLY A 285 -17.41 -3.20 18.31
N LEU A 286 -16.75 -2.71 17.26
CA LEU A 286 -15.61 -1.80 17.38
C LEU A 286 -16.06 -0.35 17.20
N VAL A 287 -15.47 0.55 17.99
CA VAL A 287 -15.45 1.99 17.70
C VAL A 287 -14.02 2.50 17.57
N GLN A 288 -13.80 3.34 16.56
CA GLN A 288 -12.63 4.21 16.45
C GLN A 288 -13.04 5.65 16.73
N THR A 289 -12.28 6.35 17.58
CA THR A 289 -12.40 7.79 17.80
C THR A 289 -11.01 8.41 17.89
N SER A 290 -10.90 9.72 17.67
CA SER A 290 -9.60 10.39 17.69
C SER A 290 -9.73 11.83 18.19
N THR A 291 -8.58 12.48 18.39
CA THR A 291 -8.50 13.95 18.41
C THR A 291 -8.92 14.51 17.04
N ASP A 292 -9.30 15.80 17.02
CA ASP A 292 -9.93 16.44 15.85
C ASP A 292 -9.02 16.57 14.62
N VAL A 293 -7.72 16.36 14.78
CA VAL A 293 -6.72 16.39 13.70
C VAL A 293 -7.06 15.36 12.60
N LEU A 294 -7.54 14.17 12.97
CA LEU A 294 -8.07 13.22 11.99
C LEU A 294 -9.52 13.56 11.65
N ARG A 295 -9.68 14.31 10.56
CA ARG A 295 -10.97 14.78 10.07
C ARG A 295 -11.83 13.67 9.45
N GLY A 296 -11.26 12.88 8.55
CA GLY A 296 -12.00 11.98 7.68
C GLY A 296 -12.54 10.75 8.39
N ARG A 297 -13.73 10.29 8.00
CA ARG A 297 -14.29 8.98 8.38
C ARG A 297 -14.80 8.29 7.13
N LYS A 298 -14.32 7.08 6.87
CA LYS A 298 -14.59 6.36 5.62
C LYS A 298 -15.17 4.99 5.90
N LEU A 299 -16.12 4.58 5.08
CA LEU A 299 -16.50 3.18 4.87
C LEU A 299 -16.10 2.76 3.45
N PHE A 300 -15.36 1.68 3.31
CA PHE A 300 -15.22 0.95 2.05
C PHE A 300 -15.93 -0.40 2.12
N VAL A 301 -16.64 -0.74 1.06
CA VAL A 301 -17.35 -2.00 0.89
C VAL A 301 -16.88 -2.70 -0.38
N TRP A 302 -16.80 -4.02 -0.37
CA TRP A 302 -16.52 -4.82 -1.58
C TRP A 302 -17.74 -4.96 -2.50
N GLY A 303 -18.93 -4.84 -1.92
CA GLY A 303 -20.20 -5.14 -2.54
C GLY A 303 -20.55 -6.63 -2.56
N GLY A 304 -21.86 -6.93 -2.58
CA GLY A 304 -22.42 -8.27 -2.60
C GLY A 304 -22.38 -8.97 -3.96
N GLY A 305 -21.99 -8.27 -5.03
CA GLY A 305 -21.89 -8.82 -6.38
C GLY A 305 -20.75 -9.85 -6.56
N PRO A 306 -20.74 -10.61 -7.68
CA PRO A 306 -19.79 -11.69 -7.91
C PRO A 306 -18.32 -11.26 -7.78
N GLY A 307 -17.94 -10.13 -8.36
CA GLY A 307 -16.55 -9.65 -8.31
C GLY A 307 -16.09 -9.20 -6.93
N GLY A 308 -16.95 -8.52 -6.16
CA GLY A 308 -16.67 -8.15 -4.77
C GLY A 308 -16.42 -9.38 -3.90
N ARG A 309 -17.31 -10.38 -3.99
CA ARG A 309 -17.16 -11.67 -3.30
C ARG A 309 -15.91 -12.42 -3.76
N ARG A 310 -15.57 -12.35 -5.05
CA ARG A 310 -14.37 -12.98 -5.60
C ARG A 310 -13.10 -12.34 -5.05
N TRP A 311 -13.04 -11.01 -4.96
CA TRP A 311 -11.90 -10.31 -4.36
C TRP A 311 -11.72 -10.66 -2.89
N GLN A 312 -12.81 -10.68 -2.11
CA GLN A 312 -12.74 -11.12 -0.72
C GLN A 312 -12.12 -12.53 -0.61
N GLN A 313 -12.63 -13.51 -1.38
CA GLN A 313 -12.07 -14.86 -1.43
C GLN A 313 -10.61 -14.91 -1.91
N TRP A 314 -10.19 -13.98 -2.76
CA TRP A 314 -8.83 -13.88 -3.31
C TRP A 314 -7.79 -13.41 -2.28
N LEU A 315 -8.24 -12.57 -1.35
CA LEU A 315 -7.46 -11.97 -0.27
C LEU A 315 -7.45 -12.85 0.99
N THR A 316 -8.46 -13.72 1.14
CA THR A 316 -8.66 -14.60 2.30
C THR A 316 -8.72 -16.07 1.90
N GLU A 317 -9.36 -16.92 2.70
CA GLU A 317 -9.78 -18.28 2.37
C GLU A 317 -11.31 -18.43 2.39
N PRO A 318 -11.89 -19.45 1.73
CA PRO A 318 -13.32 -19.70 1.78
C PRO A 318 -13.84 -19.84 3.22
N GLY A 319 -14.99 -19.24 3.52
CA GLY A 319 -15.68 -19.42 4.81
C GLY A 319 -15.40 -18.40 5.91
N THR A 320 -14.71 -17.29 5.62
CA THR A 320 -14.34 -16.31 6.65
C THR A 320 -15.37 -15.22 6.97
N GLY A 321 -16.58 -15.25 6.38
CA GLY A 321 -17.67 -14.33 6.74
C GLY A 321 -17.57 -12.91 6.17
N GLY A 322 -16.57 -12.63 5.32
CA GLY A 322 -16.39 -11.34 4.65
C GLY A 322 -16.03 -10.18 5.59
N TYR A 323 -15.67 -9.04 5.01
CA TYR A 323 -15.29 -7.85 5.78
C TYR A 323 -15.56 -6.56 5.03
N CYS A 324 -15.75 -5.47 5.76
CA CYS A 324 -15.69 -4.12 5.23
C CYS A 324 -14.55 -3.35 5.92
N GLU A 325 -14.27 -2.15 5.44
CA GLU A 325 -13.23 -1.31 6.01
C GLU A 325 -13.81 -0.01 6.53
N ILE A 326 -13.62 0.27 7.83
CA ILE A 326 -13.84 1.60 8.39
C ILE A 326 -12.50 2.29 8.56
N GLN A 327 -12.41 3.59 8.31
CA GLN A 327 -11.11 4.27 8.31
C GLN A 327 -11.21 5.70 8.88
N ALA A 328 -10.10 6.18 9.41
CA ALA A 328 -9.94 7.56 9.88
C ALA A 328 -8.68 8.20 9.29
N GLY A 329 -8.76 9.44 8.82
CA GLY A 329 -7.66 10.08 8.11
C GLY A 329 -7.56 11.59 8.32
N LEU A 330 -6.42 12.17 7.90
CA LEU A 330 -6.14 13.60 8.06
C LEU A 330 -7.06 14.50 7.23
N ALA A 331 -7.44 14.03 6.04
CA ALA A 331 -8.21 14.79 5.06
C ALA A 331 -9.69 14.35 5.03
N ARG A 332 -10.55 15.03 4.26
CA ARG A 332 -11.98 14.60 4.13
C ARG A 332 -12.09 13.27 3.40
N THR A 333 -11.33 13.14 2.32
CA THR A 333 -11.30 11.94 1.47
C THR A 333 -9.88 11.40 1.30
N GLN A 334 -9.75 10.18 0.80
CA GLN A 334 -8.45 9.57 0.51
C GLN A 334 -7.78 10.14 -0.75
N LEU A 335 -8.44 11.02 -1.48
CA LEU A 335 -7.90 11.61 -2.71
C LEU A 335 -7.07 12.88 -2.44
N GLU A 336 -7.12 13.38 -1.20
CA GLU A 336 -6.50 14.63 -0.76
C GLU A 336 -5.11 14.40 -0.15
N HIS A 337 -4.20 15.35 -0.35
CA HIS A 337 -2.94 15.46 0.40
C HIS A 337 -2.94 16.76 1.22
N VAL A 338 -2.61 16.66 2.51
CA VAL A 338 -2.51 17.82 3.41
C VAL A 338 -1.09 18.36 3.35
N ARG A 339 -0.95 19.67 3.28
CA ARG A 339 0.37 20.33 3.32
C ARG A 339 0.96 20.25 4.73
N LEU A 340 2.14 19.65 4.87
CA LEU A 340 2.95 19.70 6.09
C LEU A 340 4.09 20.69 5.86
N GLU A 341 4.16 21.73 6.68
CA GLU A 341 5.14 22.81 6.49
C GLU A 341 6.58 22.32 6.74
N ALA A 342 7.56 23.10 6.27
CA ALA A 342 8.98 22.83 6.49
C ALA A 342 9.29 22.71 8.00
N GLU A 343 10.19 21.79 8.34
CA GLU A 343 10.71 21.61 9.71
C GLU A 343 9.60 21.53 10.78
N SER A 344 8.50 20.87 10.44
CA SER A 344 7.30 20.79 11.28
C SER A 344 6.85 19.36 11.51
N GLU A 345 5.86 19.18 12.36
CA GLU A 345 5.25 17.88 12.61
C GLU A 345 3.72 18.01 12.73
N VAL A 346 3.05 16.91 12.44
CA VAL A 346 1.63 16.71 12.75
C VAL A 346 1.50 15.46 13.58
N SER A 347 0.69 15.52 14.64
CA SER A 347 0.44 14.41 15.54
C SER A 347 -1.01 14.40 16.04
N TRP A 348 -1.48 13.23 16.42
CA TRP A 348 -2.83 12.99 16.91
C TRP A 348 -2.86 11.74 17.79
N LEU A 349 -3.98 11.55 18.50
CA LEU A 349 -4.26 10.33 19.25
C LEU A 349 -5.54 9.70 18.70
N GLU A 350 -5.50 8.38 18.51
CA GLU A 350 -6.65 7.55 18.20
C GLU A 350 -6.93 6.59 19.37
N ALA A 351 -8.17 6.14 19.48
CA ALA A 351 -8.60 5.16 20.46
C ALA A 351 -9.49 4.10 19.79
N TYR A 352 -9.18 2.83 20.09
CA TYR A 352 -9.85 1.66 19.54
C TYR A 352 -10.33 0.77 20.68
N GLY A 353 -11.62 0.45 20.71
CA GLY A 353 -12.20 -0.35 21.78
C GLY A 353 -13.61 -0.86 21.47
N PRO A 354 -14.19 -1.67 22.37
CA PRO A 354 -15.53 -2.17 22.20
C PRO A 354 -16.55 -1.03 22.37
N LEU A 355 -17.67 -1.14 21.66
CA LEU A 355 -18.85 -0.31 21.87
C LEU A 355 -20.10 -1.17 21.89
N ASP A 356 -20.95 -0.89 22.88
CA ASP A 356 -22.27 -1.50 23.03
C ASP A 356 -23.34 -0.43 22.87
N ALA A 357 -24.01 -0.42 21.72
CA ALA A 357 -25.09 0.52 21.41
C ALA A 357 -26.12 -0.11 20.47
N PRO A 358 -27.43 0.13 20.67
CA PRO A 358 -28.45 -0.33 19.73
C PRO A 358 -28.14 0.17 18.31
N PRO A 359 -27.96 -0.73 17.33
CA PRO A 359 -27.53 -0.38 15.99
C PRO A 359 -28.73 -0.06 15.08
N GLY A 360 -29.91 -0.62 15.39
CA GLY A 360 -31.15 -0.48 14.61
C GLY A 360 -31.92 0.82 14.90
N GLY A 361 -33.01 1.01 14.15
CA GLY A 361 -33.88 2.19 14.27
C GLY A 361 -33.47 3.35 13.35
N GLU A 362 -34.15 4.48 13.54
CA GLU A 362 -33.92 5.71 12.79
C GLU A 362 -32.47 6.20 12.97
N TRP A 363 -31.88 6.71 11.88
CA TRP A 363 -30.46 7.06 11.82
C TRP A 363 -30.03 8.00 12.95
N THR A 364 -30.78 9.08 13.14
CA THR A 364 -30.50 10.09 14.17
C THR A 364 -30.50 9.48 15.56
N GLU A 365 -31.43 8.58 15.87
CA GLU A 365 -31.54 7.93 17.17
C GLU A 365 -30.39 6.95 17.40
N ALA A 366 -30.05 6.14 16.39
CA ALA A 366 -28.93 5.19 16.45
C ALA A 366 -27.59 5.92 16.67
N VAL A 367 -27.32 6.97 15.90
CA VAL A 367 -26.10 7.79 16.02
C VAL A 367 -26.03 8.47 17.39
N GLN A 368 -27.11 9.11 17.86
CA GLN A 368 -27.13 9.74 19.18
C GLN A 368 -27.00 8.71 20.32
N GLY A 369 -27.57 7.52 20.15
CA GLY A 369 -27.41 6.39 21.06
C GLY A 369 -25.96 5.95 21.18
N ALA A 370 -25.29 5.73 20.05
CA ALA A 370 -23.87 5.42 19.98
C ALA A 370 -23.01 6.54 20.59
N GLU A 371 -23.32 7.81 20.32
CA GLU A 371 -22.61 8.96 20.93
C GLU A 371 -22.71 8.97 22.45
N ARG A 372 -23.90 8.72 23.02
CA ARG A 372 -24.08 8.64 24.48
C ARG A 372 -23.29 7.47 25.07
N ARG A 373 -23.33 6.31 24.42
CA ARG A 373 -22.58 5.11 24.86
C ARG A 373 -21.08 5.34 24.80
N LEU A 374 -20.58 5.91 23.70
CA LEU A 374 -19.18 6.26 23.55
C LEU A 374 -18.75 7.33 24.55
N ALA A 375 -19.57 8.37 24.80
CA ALA A 375 -19.25 9.39 25.80
C ALA A 375 -19.18 8.82 27.22
N SER A 376 -19.99 7.81 27.53
CA SER A 376 -19.93 7.09 28.81
C SER A 376 -18.73 6.15 28.91
N ALA A 377 -18.38 5.44 27.85
CA ALA A 377 -17.28 4.47 27.85
C ALA A 377 -15.89 5.15 27.76
N LEU A 378 -15.80 6.21 26.95
CA LEU A 378 -14.59 7.00 26.74
C LEU A 378 -14.96 8.46 26.46
N PRO A 379 -15.02 9.34 27.48
CA PRO A 379 -15.30 10.76 27.29
C PRO A 379 -14.32 11.40 26.30
N ARG A 380 -14.78 12.37 25.49
CA ARG A 380 -13.90 13.10 24.53
C ARG A 380 -12.71 13.75 25.24
N THR A 381 -12.95 14.35 26.40
CA THR A 381 -11.90 14.96 27.22
C THR A 381 -10.80 13.97 27.61
N ARG A 382 -11.15 12.69 27.80
CA ARG A 382 -10.17 11.65 28.15
C ARG A 382 -9.19 11.37 27.01
N VAL A 383 -9.65 11.43 25.76
CA VAL A 383 -8.80 11.30 24.56
C VAL A 383 -7.87 12.49 24.43
N GLU A 384 -8.38 13.71 24.66
CA GLU A 384 -7.56 14.94 24.63
C GLU A 384 -6.52 14.97 25.76
N GLU A 385 -6.90 14.56 26.98
CA GLU A 385 -5.98 14.38 28.11
C GLU A 385 -4.90 13.34 27.82
N ALA A 386 -5.30 12.18 27.27
CA ALA A 386 -4.38 11.13 26.88
C ALA A 386 -3.39 11.62 25.81
N TYR A 387 -3.85 12.42 24.85
CA TYR A 387 -2.98 13.03 23.84
C TYR A 387 -1.98 14.00 24.49
N ALA A 388 -2.45 14.86 25.39
CA ALA A 388 -1.62 15.85 26.07
C ALA A 388 -0.49 15.22 26.90
N VAL A 389 -0.76 14.08 27.56
CA VAL A 389 0.26 13.35 28.35
C VAL A 389 1.14 12.44 27.48
N TRP A 390 0.63 11.94 26.35
CA TRP A 390 1.42 11.15 25.41
C TRP A 390 2.44 12.00 24.65
N LYS A 391 2.07 13.21 24.21
CA LYS A 391 2.88 14.04 23.31
C LYS A 391 4.33 14.25 23.81
N PRO A 392 4.60 14.55 25.10
CA PRO A 392 5.98 14.64 25.61
C PRO A 392 6.74 13.30 25.57
N CYS A 393 6.04 12.16 25.71
CA CYS A 393 6.64 10.83 25.65
C CYS A 393 6.96 10.39 24.20
N ALA A 394 6.40 11.04 23.19
CA ALA A 394 6.68 10.75 21.79
C ALA A 394 8.17 10.88 21.46
N ASP A 395 8.91 11.73 22.18
CA ASP A 395 10.37 11.95 22.01
C ASP A 395 11.25 11.10 22.92
N THR A 396 10.67 10.28 23.78
CA THR A 396 11.44 9.42 24.68
C THR A 396 12.19 8.36 23.89
N GLU A 397 13.50 8.24 24.12
CA GLU A 397 14.32 7.26 23.42
C GLU A 397 13.89 5.81 23.74
N PRO A 398 13.90 4.91 22.74
CA PRO A 398 13.65 3.48 22.94
C PRO A 398 14.55 2.83 23.99
N ALA A 399 13.96 2.06 24.90
CA ALA A 399 14.70 1.33 25.93
C ALA A 399 15.16 -0.05 25.42
N GLU A 400 14.28 -0.80 24.76
CA GLU A 400 14.58 -2.12 24.17
C GLU A 400 14.05 -2.21 22.75
N ILE A 401 14.95 -2.47 21.78
CA ILE A 401 14.58 -2.73 20.39
C ILE A 401 13.98 -4.13 20.27
N LEU A 402 12.75 -4.20 19.78
CA LEU A 402 11.98 -5.42 19.57
C LEU A 402 12.04 -5.96 18.14
N ALA A 403 12.11 -5.06 17.15
CA ALA A 403 12.27 -5.37 15.74
C ALA A 403 13.06 -4.26 15.02
N VAL A 404 13.70 -4.60 13.90
CA VAL A 404 14.48 -3.66 13.09
C VAL A 404 13.79 -3.52 11.72
N GLY A 405 13.51 -2.28 11.33
CA GLY A 405 12.97 -1.91 10.03
C GLY A 405 14.01 -1.87 8.93
N SER A 406 13.73 -1.11 7.88
CA SER A 406 14.61 -0.96 6.72
C SER A 406 15.82 -0.07 7.03
N GLY A 407 16.91 -0.23 6.26
CA GLY A 407 18.08 0.65 6.37
C GLY A 407 17.91 2.02 5.72
N TRP A 408 16.79 2.31 5.04
CA TRP A 408 16.65 3.53 4.25
C TRP A 408 16.58 4.80 5.10
N GLY A 409 15.85 4.78 6.21
CA GLY A 409 15.84 5.91 7.15
C GLY A 409 17.21 6.20 7.76
N ALA A 410 18.01 5.16 8.02
CA ALA A 410 19.38 5.33 8.53
C ALA A 410 20.31 5.99 7.50
N LEU A 411 20.09 5.74 6.21
CA LEU A 411 20.86 6.37 5.14
C LEU A 411 20.53 7.85 5.01
N GLU A 412 19.25 8.22 5.09
CA GLU A 412 18.81 9.61 5.05
C GLU A 412 19.28 10.40 6.29
N VAL A 413 19.18 9.80 7.48
CA VAL A 413 19.71 10.40 8.72
C VAL A 413 21.22 10.57 8.65
N LEU A 414 21.96 9.57 8.14
CA LEU A 414 23.41 9.67 7.96
C LEU A 414 23.81 10.80 6.99
N ARG A 415 23.01 11.03 5.94
CA ARG A 415 23.26 12.07 4.94
C ARG A 415 23.04 13.48 5.51
N ALA A 416 21.96 13.67 6.25
CA ALA A 416 21.49 14.99 6.68
C ALA A 416 21.84 15.36 8.12
N ASP A 417 22.36 14.42 8.91
CA ASP A 417 22.60 14.55 10.36
C ASP A 417 21.33 14.98 11.12
N TRP A 418 20.17 14.47 10.69
CA TRP A 418 18.89 14.83 11.31
C TRP A 418 18.77 14.25 12.72
N LYS A 419 18.31 15.10 13.64
CA LYS A 419 17.96 14.71 15.01
C LYS A 419 16.48 14.37 15.07
N LEU A 420 16.17 13.10 15.23
CA LEU A 420 14.80 12.58 15.32
C LEU A 420 14.58 11.89 16.67
N PRO A 421 14.40 12.65 17.77
CA PRO A 421 14.22 12.10 19.11
C PRO A 421 13.10 11.06 19.17
N GLY A 422 13.35 9.94 19.84
CA GLY A 422 12.40 8.86 20.04
C GLY A 422 12.24 7.90 18.85
N THR A 423 12.83 8.19 17.69
CA THR A 423 12.78 7.36 16.48
C THR A 423 14.18 7.17 15.89
N PRO A 424 15.07 6.44 16.58
CA PRO A 424 16.45 6.28 16.14
C PRO A 424 16.53 5.45 14.85
N PHE A 425 17.34 5.91 13.90
CA PHE A 425 17.72 5.16 12.71
C PHE A 425 19.23 4.90 12.72
N PRO A 426 19.69 3.85 13.44
CA PRO A 426 21.12 3.63 13.64
C PRO A 426 21.81 3.19 12.34
N GLU A 427 23.07 3.60 12.13
CA GLU A 427 23.88 3.14 11.00
C GLU A 427 24.01 1.61 10.91
N SER A 428 23.82 0.89 12.03
CA SER A 428 23.80 -0.57 12.06
C SER A 428 22.63 -1.20 11.30
N ALA A 429 21.59 -0.42 10.97
CA ALA A 429 20.48 -0.87 10.12
C ALA A 429 20.82 -0.85 8.62
N LEU A 430 21.94 -0.23 8.21
CA LEU A 430 22.35 -0.16 6.81
C LEU A 430 22.75 -1.55 6.27
N GLY A 431 22.05 -2.00 5.23
CA GLY A 431 22.26 -3.30 4.58
C GLY A 431 22.90 -3.20 3.19
N GLU A 432 22.84 -4.31 2.45
CA GLU A 432 23.42 -4.42 1.10
C GLU A 432 22.81 -3.41 0.12
N ALA A 433 21.51 -3.14 0.22
CA ALA A 433 20.82 -2.21 -0.67
C ALA A 433 21.29 -0.75 -0.49
N GLN A 434 21.69 -0.35 0.72
CA GLN A 434 22.17 1.00 1.02
C GLN A 434 23.68 1.15 0.81
N ALA A 435 24.44 0.05 0.79
CA ALA A 435 25.90 0.10 0.76
C ALA A 435 26.50 0.92 -0.42
N PRO A 436 26.01 0.81 -1.68
CA PRO A 436 26.50 1.66 -2.78
C PRO A 436 26.24 3.15 -2.57
N TRP A 437 25.07 3.50 -2.01
CA TRP A 437 24.67 4.89 -1.75
C TRP A 437 25.45 5.50 -0.59
N ARG A 438 25.76 4.70 0.43
CA ARG A 438 26.68 5.10 1.51
C ARG A 438 28.08 5.39 0.98
N GLU A 439 28.57 4.62 0.02
CA GLU A 439 29.87 4.86 -0.62
C GLU A 439 29.84 6.15 -1.45
N LEU A 440 28.77 6.37 -2.24
CA LEU A 440 28.55 7.63 -2.95
C LEU A 440 28.57 8.82 -2.00
N LEU A 441 27.85 8.73 -0.88
CA LEU A 441 27.82 9.78 0.15
C LEU A 441 29.22 10.07 0.73
N ARG A 442 30.04 9.04 0.97
CA ARG A 442 31.35 9.18 1.62
C ARG A 442 32.47 9.59 0.69
N THR A 443 32.41 9.18 -0.58
CA THR A 443 33.54 9.28 -1.52
C THR A 443 33.22 10.10 -2.77
N GLY A 444 31.95 10.45 -3.01
CA GLY A 444 31.49 11.07 -4.25
C GLY A 444 31.48 10.11 -5.45
N SER A 445 31.64 8.80 -5.23
CA SER A 445 31.65 7.80 -6.30
C SER A 445 30.68 6.65 -6.02
N LEU A 446 29.83 6.33 -6.99
CA LEU A 446 28.97 5.16 -6.93
C LEU A 446 29.77 3.92 -7.38
N PRO A 447 29.91 2.87 -6.55
CA PRO A 447 30.75 1.73 -6.89
C PRO A 447 30.14 0.88 -8.00
N GLU A 448 30.94 0.56 -9.03
CA GLU A 448 30.55 -0.39 -10.07
C GLU A 448 30.41 -1.81 -9.50
N PRO A 449 29.34 -2.55 -9.84
CA PRO A 449 29.23 -3.96 -9.50
C PRO A 449 30.42 -4.77 -10.07
N ARG A 450 31.03 -5.63 -9.26
CA ARG A 450 32.13 -6.51 -9.71
C ARG A 450 31.76 -7.48 -10.83
N ARG A 451 30.46 -7.73 -11.00
CA ARG A 451 29.88 -8.63 -12.01
C ARG A 451 28.56 -8.03 -12.48
N VAL A 452 28.19 -8.31 -13.74
CA VAL A 452 26.86 -7.97 -14.26
C VAL A 452 25.80 -8.61 -13.38
N ARG A 453 24.87 -7.79 -12.90
CA ARG A 453 23.71 -8.16 -12.10
C ARG A 453 22.56 -7.21 -12.40
N PRO A 454 21.30 -7.59 -12.13
CA PRO A 454 20.20 -6.64 -12.16
C PRO A 454 20.51 -5.39 -11.33
N PRO A 455 20.16 -4.20 -11.84
CA PRO A 455 20.48 -2.94 -11.18
C PRO A 455 19.81 -2.85 -9.81
N GLY A 456 20.44 -2.14 -8.88
CA GLY A 456 19.91 -1.92 -7.54
C GLY A 456 18.78 -0.90 -7.50
N GLU A 457 18.31 -0.58 -6.28
CA GLU A 457 17.38 0.53 -6.09
C GLU A 457 18.02 1.86 -6.45
N THR A 458 17.29 2.72 -7.15
CA THR A 458 17.70 4.09 -7.45
C THR A 458 17.09 5.05 -6.45
N LEU A 459 17.93 5.81 -5.74
CA LEU A 459 17.48 6.98 -4.99
C LEU A 459 17.25 8.14 -5.96
N VAL A 460 16.12 8.83 -5.78
CA VAL A 460 15.63 9.85 -6.72
C VAL A 460 15.41 11.22 -6.08
N ALA A 461 15.64 11.34 -4.77
CA ALA A 461 15.55 12.64 -4.11
C ALA A 461 16.61 13.60 -4.67
N PRO A 462 16.32 14.93 -4.72
CA PRO A 462 17.20 15.90 -5.39
C PRO A 462 18.67 15.83 -4.94
N HIS A 463 18.93 15.69 -3.64
CA HIS A 463 20.30 15.62 -3.12
C HIS A 463 21.09 14.39 -3.61
N TRP A 464 20.43 13.23 -3.81
CA TRP A 464 21.09 12.04 -4.37
C TRP A 464 21.36 12.20 -5.86
N ARG A 465 20.44 12.86 -6.57
CA ARG A 465 20.64 13.23 -7.97
C ARG A 465 21.85 14.17 -8.11
N ASP A 466 21.96 15.20 -7.28
CA ASP A 466 23.08 16.15 -7.32
C ASP A 466 24.43 15.45 -7.09
N MET A 467 24.48 14.46 -6.18
CA MET A 467 25.66 13.61 -5.99
C MET A 467 25.97 12.77 -7.22
N LEU A 468 24.96 12.20 -7.89
CA LEU A 468 25.14 11.44 -9.13
C LEU A 468 25.60 12.33 -10.31
N GLU A 469 25.15 13.58 -10.38
CA GLU A 469 25.57 14.54 -11.42
C GLU A 469 27.05 14.95 -11.29
N THR A 470 27.62 14.85 -10.09
CA THR A 470 29.02 15.18 -9.81
C THR A 470 29.94 13.96 -9.72
N ALA A 471 29.37 12.76 -9.60
CA ALA A 471 30.11 11.50 -9.57
C ALA A 471 30.73 11.16 -10.95
N PRO A 472 31.77 10.30 -10.98
CA PRO A 472 32.33 9.81 -12.24
C PRO A 472 31.25 9.18 -13.14
N ALA A 473 31.25 9.58 -14.42
CA ALA A 473 30.31 9.16 -15.46
C ALA A 473 30.54 7.71 -15.94
N THR A 474 30.43 6.75 -15.02
CA THR A 474 30.46 5.32 -15.31
C THR A 474 29.08 4.84 -15.77
N PRO A 475 28.98 3.70 -16.48
CA PRO A 475 27.68 3.17 -16.90
C PRO A 475 26.68 2.98 -15.76
N HIS A 476 27.12 2.57 -14.57
CA HIS A 476 26.22 2.42 -13.41
C HIS A 476 25.73 3.76 -12.86
N THR A 477 26.62 4.75 -12.72
CA THR A 477 26.25 6.11 -12.32
C THR A 477 25.24 6.69 -13.29
N GLU A 478 25.50 6.61 -14.59
CA GLU A 478 24.63 7.13 -15.64
C GLU A 478 23.25 6.45 -15.69
N TYR A 479 23.21 5.14 -15.44
CA TYR A 479 21.96 4.41 -15.30
C TYR A 479 21.11 5.01 -14.16
N HIS A 480 21.68 5.15 -12.97
CA HIS A 480 20.98 5.68 -11.79
C HIS A 480 20.65 7.17 -11.95
N LEU A 481 21.57 7.96 -12.51
CA LEU A 481 21.35 9.37 -12.80
C LEU A 481 20.17 9.56 -13.77
N GLY A 482 20.12 8.77 -14.84
CA GLY A 482 19.01 8.84 -15.80
C GLY A 482 17.67 8.47 -15.15
N VAL A 483 17.63 7.51 -14.23
CA VAL A 483 16.40 7.18 -13.47
C VAL A 483 15.99 8.32 -12.54
N ALA A 484 16.93 8.96 -11.85
CA ALA A 484 16.65 10.11 -11.00
C ALA A 484 16.17 11.34 -11.81
N GLN A 485 16.79 11.62 -12.95
CA GLN A 485 16.36 12.65 -13.90
C GLN A 485 14.96 12.36 -14.46
N TRP A 486 14.67 11.09 -14.78
CA TRP A 486 13.36 10.68 -15.26
C TRP A 486 12.27 10.94 -14.22
N HIS A 487 12.52 10.59 -12.96
CA HIS A 487 11.63 10.86 -11.84
C HIS A 487 11.38 12.37 -11.64
N ALA A 488 12.43 13.19 -11.76
CA ALA A 488 12.34 14.64 -11.66
C ALA A 488 11.60 15.31 -12.85
N GLY A 489 11.23 14.55 -13.89
CA GLY A 489 10.59 15.09 -15.10
C GLY A 489 11.56 15.54 -16.19
N ASP A 490 12.87 15.44 -15.97
CA ASP A 490 13.92 15.82 -16.92
C ASP A 490 14.16 14.74 -17.99
N ARG A 491 13.10 14.41 -18.75
CA ARG A 491 13.07 13.27 -19.68
C ARG A 491 14.19 13.30 -20.73
N ALA A 492 14.52 14.48 -21.25
CA ALA A 492 15.58 14.62 -22.24
C ALA A 492 16.98 14.36 -21.64
N GLN A 493 17.22 14.78 -20.39
CA GLN A 493 18.48 14.49 -19.70
C GLN A 493 18.58 13.00 -19.36
N ALA A 494 17.48 12.39 -18.89
CA ALA A 494 17.44 10.96 -18.60
C ALA A 494 17.85 10.11 -19.80
N VAL A 495 17.27 10.39 -20.97
CA VAL A 495 17.62 9.71 -22.24
C VAL A 495 19.09 9.93 -22.59
N ARG A 496 19.61 11.16 -22.48
CA ARG A 496 21.03 11.46 -22.76
C ARG A 496 21.97 10.68 -21.85
N SER A 497 21.67 10.57 -20.56
CA SER A 497 22.48 9.81 -19.59
C SER A 497 22.53 8.34 -19.98
N TRP A 498 21.38 7.74 -20.32
CA TRP A 498 21.32 6.34 -20.76
C TRP A 498 22.01 6.09 -22.11
N GLU A 499 21.90 7.01 -23.07
CA GLU A 499 22.59 6.93 -24.37
C GLU A 499 24.11 7.07 -24.21
N ARG A 500 24.57 7.96 -23.32
CA ARG A 500 26.00 8.14 -23.01
C ARG A 500 26.62 6.90 -22.37
N ALA A 501 25.86 6.20 -21.53
CA ALA A 501 26.31 4.99 -20.85
C ALA A 501 26.45 3.77 -21.78
N LEU A 502 25.59 3.69 -22.81
CA LEU A 502 25.40 2.50 -23.62
C LEU A 502 26.70 1.95 -24.27
N PRO A 503 27.60 2.78 -24.86
CA PRO A 503 28.82 2.28 -25.50
C PRO A 503 29.86 1.72 -24.52
N LEU A 504 29.75 2.07 -23.23
CA LEU A 504 30.72 1.72 -22.19
C LEU A 504 30.20 0.60 -21.27
N ALA A 505 28.91 0.27 -21.36
CA ALA A 505 28.25 -0.63 -20.43
C ALA A 505 28.68 -2.10 -20.65
N PRO A 506 29.04 -2.83 -19.58
CA PRO A 506 29.35 -4.26 -19.69
C PRO A 506 28.11 -5.10 -20.00
N SER A 507 26.92 -4.56 -19.77
CA SER A 507 25.63 -5.12 -20.15
C SER A 507 24.69 -4.00 -20.57
N LEU A 508 23.98 -4.23 -21.67
CA LEU A 508 23.19 -3.20 -22.34
C LEU A 508 21.73 -3.19 -21.86
N TRP A 509 21.20 -4.34 -21.42
CA TRP A 509 19.77 -4.48 -21.16
C TRP A 509 19.16 -3.46 -20.19
N PRO A 510 19.81 -3.03 -19.08
CA PRO A 510 19.18 -2.06 -18.18
C PRO A 510 18.94 -0.72 -18.86
N LEU A 511 19.94 -0.27 -19.63
CA LEU A 511 19.91 1.00 -20.37
C LEU A 511 18.93 0.93 -21.55
N LEU A 512 18.98 -0.17 -22.32
CA LEU A 512 18.05 -0.40 -23.44
C LEU A 512 16.61 -0.45 -22.96
N ARG A 513 16.33 -1.09 -21.82
CA ARG A 513 14.99 -1.07 -21.20
C ARG A 513 14.56 0.35 -20.87
N CYS A 514 15.42 1.15 -20.23
CA CYS A 514 15.07 2.54 -19.90
C CYS A 514 14.76 3.38 -21.15
N LEU A 515 15.56 3.22 -22.21
CA LEU A 515 15.32 3.87 -23.51
C LEU A 515 14.04 3.35 -24.18
N ALA A 516 13.71 2.07 -24.04
CA ALA A 516 12.46 1.50 -24.54
C ALA A 516 11.23 2.09 -23.82
N VAL A 517 11.31 2.30 -22.50
CA VAL A 517 10.26 3.02 -21.76
C VAL A 517 10.15 4.46 -22.27
N ALA A 518 11.28 5.15 -22.45
CA ALA A 518 11.27 6.52 -22.97
C ALA A 518 10.59 6.63 -24.34
N ASP A 519 10.85 5.69 -25.24
CA ASP A 519 10.19 5.61 -26.54
C ASP A 519 8.70 5.34 -26.42
N GLN A 520 8.32 4.42 -25.53
CA GLN A 520 6.92 4.09 -25.33
C GLN A 520 6.12 5.30 -24.84
N GLU A 521 6.64 6.03 -23.86
CA GLU A 521 6.00 7.24 -23.32
C GLU A 521 5.98 8.40 -24.34
N ALA A 522 6.95 8.44 -25.25
CA ALA A 522 6.96 9.39 -26.38
C ALA A 522 6.06 8.95 -27.56
N GLY A 523 5.35 7.82 -27.46
CA GLY A 523 4.48 7.30 -28.52
C GLY A 523 5.20 6.56 -29.66
N HIS A 524 6.51 6.34 -29.55
CA HIS A 524 7.32 5.63 -30.54
C HIS A 524 7.26 4.10 -30.33
N HIS A 525 6.07 3.50 -30.47
CA HIS A 525 5.81 2.11 -30.08
C HIS A 525 6.65 1.06 -30.84
N GLU A 526 6.94 1.26 -32.13
CA GLU A 526 7.81 0.35 -32.90
C GLU A 526 9.25 0.37 -32.38
N ARG A 527 9.81 1.56 -32.16
CA ARG A 527 11.17 1.74 -31.63
C ARG A 527 11.30 1.22 -30.20
N ALA A 528 10.27 1.43 -29.39
CA ALA A 528 10.18 0.85 -28.05
C ALA A 528 10.22 -0.68 -28.12
N ALA A 529 9.41 -1.30 -29.00
CA ALA A 529 9.36 -2.75 -29.16
C ALA A 529 10.70 -3.35 -29.61
N GLU A 530 11.42 -2.67 -30.51
CA GLU A 530 12.80 -3.03 -30.90
C GLU A 530 13.76 -2.99 -29.71
N ARG A 531 13.81 -1.87 -28.98
CA ARG A 531 14.69 -1.73 -27.83
C ARG A 531 14.37 -2.71 -26.70
N TYR A 532 13.10 -3.02 -26.47
CA TYR A 532 12.69 -4.05 -25.51
C TYR A 532 13.14 -5.46 -25.95
N ALA A 533 13.11 -5.77 -27.24
CA ALA A 533 13.60 -7.04 -27.76
C ALA A 533 15.11 -7.16 -27.59
N ASP A 534 15.86 -6.11 -27.98
CA ASP A 534 17.32 -6.06 -27.82
C ASP A 534 17.73 -6.15 -26.34
N ALA A 535 17.00 -5.46 -25.46
CA ALA A 535 17.20 -5.56 -24.02
C ALA A 535 16.98 -6.98 -23.52
N PHE A 536 15.90 -7.65 -23.92
CA PHE A 536 15.62 -9.02 -23.49
C PHE A 536 16.64 -10.03 -24.03
N ASP A 537 17.13 -9.82 -25.26
CA ASP A 537 18.18 -10.63 -25.86
C ASP A 537 19.51 -10.51 -25.12
N ASP A 538 19.90 -9.29 -24.74
CA ASP A 538 21.07 -9.03 -23.90
C ASP A 538 20.92 -9.61 -22.49
N LEU A 539 19.76 -9.44 -21.85
CA LEU A 539 19.46 -10.02 -20.54
C LEU A 539 19.65 -11.55 -20.55
N CYS A 540 19.14 -12.22 -21.59
CA CYS A 540 19.27 -13.67 -21.71
C CYS A 540 20.72 -14.14 -21.95
N ARG A 541 21.59 -13.30 -22.54
CA ARG A 541 23.04 -13.59 -22.68
C ARG A 541 23.78 -13.37 -21.36
N GLU A 542 23.34 -12.41 -20.56
CA GLU A 542 23.96 -12.06 -19.28
C GLU A 542 23.51 -12.92 -18.11
N ARG A 543 22.28 -13.45 -18.16
CA ARG A 543 21.76 -14.35 -17.13
C ARG A 543 22.74 -15.49 -16.88
N ARG A 544 23.17 -15.64 -15.62
CA ARG A 544 24.17 -16.65 -15.21
C ARG A 544 23.57 -17.91 -14.60
N ASP A 545 22.37 -17.78 -14.02
CA ASP A 545 21.66 -18.87 -13.34
C ASP A 545 20.14 -18.61 -13.32
N ASP A 546 19.40 -19.55 -12.73
CA ASP A 546 17.96 -19.49 -12.50
C ASP A 546 17.61 -19.10 -11.05
N GLY A 547 18.52 -18.37 -10.38
CA GLY A 547 18.31 -17.83 -9.04
C GLY A 547 17.19 -16.79 -8.99
N GLU A 548 16.74 -16.43 -7.78
CA GLU A 548 15.56 -15.59 -7.58
C GLU A 548 15.69 -14.21 -8.26
N THR A 549 16.84 -13.54 -8.14
CA THR A 549 17.08 -12.21 -8.71
C THR A 549 17.04 -12.23 -10.25
N TRP A 550 17.70 -13.19 -10.89
CA TRP A 550 17.68 -13.33 -12.34
C TRP A 550 16.30 -13.77 -12.85
N THR A 551 15.62 -14.65 -12.13
CA THR A 551 14.24 -15.05 -12.44
C THR A 551 13.30 -13.85 -12.37
N ALA A 552 13.45 -12.98 -11.36
CA ALA A 552 12.68 -11.74 -11.23
C ALA A 552 12.98 -10.77 -12.39
N ALA A 553 14.24 -10.59 -12.78
CA ALA A 553 14.62 -9.76 -13.92
C ALA A 553 14.04 -10.28 -15.25
N VAL A 554 14.13 -11.60 -15.49
CA VAL A 554 13.56 -12.25 -16.70
C VAL A 554 12.05 -12.13 -16.73
N ALA A 555 11.37 -12.28 -15.58
CA ALA A 555 9.93 -12.06 -15.50
C ALA A 555 9.59 -10.58 -15.77
N ALA A 556 10.24 -9.64 -15.10
CA ALA A 556 9.94 -8.23 -15.24
C ALA A 556 10.15 -7.73 -16.69
N LEU A 557 11.35 -7.96 -17.25
CA LEU A 557 11.66 -7.51 -18.60
C LEU A 557 10.88 -8.32 -19.66
N GLY A 558 10.77 -9.63 -19.49
CA GLY A 558 10.01 -10.49 -20.40
C GLY A 558 8.55 -10.08 -20.52
N ARG A 559 7.92 -9.66 -19.42
CA ARG A 559 6.56 -9.11 -19.43
C ARG A 559 6.50 -7.82 -20.24
N GLU A 560 7.34 -6.83 -19.92
CA GLU A 560 7.33 -5.54 -20.62
C GLU A 560 7.61 -5.70 -22.12
N THR A 561 8.54 -6.60 -22.48
CA THR A 561 8.88 -6.90 -23.88
C THR A 561 7.73 -7.60 -24.61
N LEU A 562 7.07 -8.60 -24.02
CA LEU A 562 5.90 -9.26 -24.62
C LEU A 562 4.77 -8.26 -24.86
N GLU A 563 4.43 -7.43 -23.86
CA GLU A 563 3.39 -6.41 -23.97
C GLU A 563 3.70 -5.41 -25.10
N ALA A 564 4.95 -4.94 -25.19
CA ALA A 564 5.37 -3.99 -26.22
C ALA A 564 5.33 -4.60 -27.63
N LEU A 565 5.82 -5.83 -27.81
CA LEU A 565 5.83 -6.52 -29.10
C LEU A 565 4.42 -6.86 -29.58
N LEU A 566 3.53 -7.30 -28.70
CA LEU A 566 2.13 -7.57 -29.04
C LEU A 566 1.40 -6.28 -29.43
N ARG A 567 1.65 -5.17 -28.73
CA ARG A 567 1.12 -3.84 -29.09
C ARG A 567 1.57 -3.38 -30.48
N ALA A 568 2.85 -3.61 -30.81
CA ALA A 568 3.42 -3.34 -32.13
C ALA A 568 3.10 -4.43 -33.18
N ARG A 569 2.26 -5.42 -32.86
CA ARG A 569 1.90 -6.55 -33.75
C ARG A 569 3.10 -7.35 -34.27
N ARG A 570 4.21 -7.37 -33.54
CA ARG A 570 5.42 -8.15 -33.87
C ARG A 570 5.34 -9.56 -33.29
N THR A 571 4.30 -10.31 -33.67
CA THR A 571 3.93 -11.61 -33.08
C THR A 571 5.06 -12.63 -33.08
N ALA A 572 5.83 -12.73 -34.17
CA ALA A 572 6.94 -13.69 -34.27
C ALA A 572 8.06 -13.42 -33.24
N GLN A 573 8.36 -12.14 -32.98
CA GLN A 573 9.33 -11.78 -31.94
C GLN A 573 8.76 -12.01 -30.54
N ALA A 574 7.48 -11.73 -30.32
CA ALA A 574 6.82 -12.05 -29.05
C ALA A 574 6.88 -13.56 -28.75
N ARG A 575 6.70 -14.42 -29.77
CA ARG A 575 6.92 -15.87 -29.67
C ARG A 575 8.35 -16.21 -29.28
N ALA A 576 9.35 -15.61 -29.91
CA ALA A 576 10.76 -15.84 -29.57
C ALA A 576 11.09 -15.47 -28.11
N VAL A 577 10.50 -14.38 -27.59
CA VAL A 577 10.61 -14.00 -26.17
C VAL A 577 9.97 -15.05 -25.28
N TRP A 578 8.73 -15.46 -25.58
CA TRP A 578 8.01 -16.51 -24.83
C TRP A 578 8.82 -17.81 -24.73
N ASP A 579 9.41 -18.26 -25.83
CA ASP A 579 10.15 -19.52 -25.91
C ASP A 579 11.47 -19.48 -25.11
N ARG A 580 11.97 -18.29 -24.78
CA ARG A 580 13.19 -18.08 -23.96
C ARG A 580 12.91 -17.73 -22.50
N LEU A 581 11.65 -17.47 -22.13
CA LEU A 581 11.27 -17.35 -20.73
C LEU A 581 11.57 -18.64 -19.95
N LEU A 582 11.94 -18.50 -18.67
CA LEU A 582 12.14 -19.66 -17.80
C LEU A 582 10.84 -20.45 -17.63
N PRO A 583 10.88 -21.80 -17.51
CA PRO A 583 9.69 -22.60 -17.29
C PRO A 583 8.86 -22.13 -16.09
N ALA A 584 9.52 -21.81 -14.97
CA ALA A 584 8.87 -21.29 -13.77
C ALA A 584 8.15 -19.94 -14.00
N VAL A 585 8.66 -19.10 -14.92
CA VAL A 585 8.04 -17.82 -15.28
C VAL A 585 6.81 -18.05 -16.15
N ARG A 586 6.87 -18.95 -17.14
CA ARG A 586 5.74 -19.28 -18.02
C ARG A 586 4.53 -19.85 -17.27
N GLN A 587 4.76 -20.51 -16.14
CA GLN A 587 3.68 -21.07 -15.31
C GLN A 587 2.98 -20.03 -14.43
N ARG A 588 3.54 -18.84 -14.24
CA ARG A 588 2.88 -17.77 -13.46
C ARG A 588 1.63 -17.31 -14.21
N GLY A 589 0.53 -17.05 -13.49
CA GLY A 589 -0.74 -16.71 -14.14
C GLY A 589 -0.69 -15.47 -15.04
N ARG A 590 0.12 -14.45 -14.70
CA ARG A 590 0.35 -13.29 -15.58
C ARG A 590 0.87 -13.70 -16.96
N PHE A 591 1.79 -14.65 -17.00
CA PHE A 591 2.37 -15.17 -18.24
C PHE A 591 1.44 -16.12 -18.96
N ARG A 592 0.64 -16.91 -18.22
CA ARG A 592 -0.45 -17.69 -18.80
C ARG A 592 -1.46 -16.79 -19.53
N LEU A 593 -1.81 -15.64 -18.94
CA LEU A 593 -2.67 -14.64 -19.58
C LEU A 593 -2.03 -14.05 -20.85
N LEU A 594 -0.75 -13.64 -20.78
CA LEU A 594 0.01 -13.17 -21.95
C LEU A 594 0.16 -14.24 -23.04
N HIS A 595 0.23 -15.52 -22.66
CA HIS A 595 0.29 -16.63 -23.61
C HIS A 595 -1.01 -16.76 -24.39
N ALA A 596 -2.16 -16.64 -23.73
CA ALA A 596 -3.45 -16.63 -24.39
C ALA A 596 -3.56 -15.45 -25.37
N GLU A 597 -3.07 -14.27 -25.00
CA GLU A 597 -3.02 -13.11 -25.89
C GLU A 597 -2.09 -13.33 -27.09
N LEU A 598 -0.91 -13.92 -26.87
CA LEU A 598 0.03 -14.29 -27.93
C LEU A 598 -0.58 -15.31 -28.90
N LEU A 599 -1.22 -16.38 -28.39
CA LEU A 599 -1.88 -17.39 -29.22
C LEU A 599 -3.02 -16.80 -30.05
N LEU A 600 -3.75 -15.83 -29.49
CA LEU A 600 -4.78 -15.10 -30.22
C LEU A 600 -4.15 -14.22 -31.33
N ALA A 601 -3.03 -13.55 -31.06
CA ALA A 601 -2.28 -12.79 -32.06
C ALA A 601 -1.67 -13.68 -33.16
N GLU A 602 -1.43 -14.97 -32.87
CA GLU A 602 -1.04 -16.01 -33.85
C GLU A 602 -2.23 -16.59 -34.63
N GLY A 603 -3.46 -16.11 -34.38
CA GLY A 603 -4.68 -16.59 -35.04
C GLY A 603 -5.21 -17.92 -34.49
N SER A 604 -4.70 -18.40 -33.35
CA SER A 604 -5.06 -19.69 -32.75
C SER A 604 -6.07 -19.53 -31.60
N SER A 605 -7.28 -19.02 -31.88
CA SER A 605 -8.32 -18.78 -30.87
C SER A 605 -8.67 -20.01 -30.02
N ALA A 606 -8.72 -21.19 -30.63
CA ALA A 606 -8.98 -22.45 -29.91
C ALA A 606 -7.89 -22.77 -28.87
N ARG A 607 -6.61 -22.50 -29.19
CA ARG A 607 -5.49 -22.71 -28.27
C ARG A 607 -5.46 -21.64 -27.18
N ALA A 608 -5.77 -20.39 -27.53
CA ALA A 608 -5.90 -19.31 -26.56
C ALA A 608 -7.02 -19.59 -25.55
N ARG A 609 -8.17 -20.12 -26.01
CA ARG A 609 -9.27 -20.57 -25.16
C ARG A 609 -8.86 -21.75 -24.27
N ALA A 610 -8.14 -22.73 -24.79
CA ALA A 610 -7.65 -23.87 -24.00
C ALA A 610 -6.81 -23.44 -22.78
N VAL A 611 -6.07 -22.33 -22.86
CA VAL A 611 -5.34 -21.77 -21.69
C VAL A 611 -6.29 -21.38 -20.55
N PHE A 612 -7.46 -20.83 -20.87
CA PHE A 612 -8.49 -20.52 -19.89
C PHE A 612 -9.16 -21.78 -19.36
N ASP A 613 -9.40 -22.79 -20.21
CA ASP A 613 -10.03 -24.05 -19.82
C ASP A 613 -9.14 -24.83 -18.84
N GLU A 614 -7.82 -24.87 -19.08
CA GLU A 614 -6.80 -25.41 -18.16
C GLU A 614 -6.81 -24.70 -16.78
N GLY A 615 -7.18 -23.42 -16.74
CA GLY A 615 -7.23 -22.61 -15.53
C GLY A 615 -5.88 -22.01 -15.13
N PHE A 616 -5.90 -20.79 -14.59
CA PHE A 616 -4.71 -20.10 -14.07
C PHE A 616 -5.09 -19.03 -13.05
N GLU A 617 -4.13 -18.65 -12.21
CA GLU A 617 -4.30 -17.62 -11.18
C GLU A 617 -3.30 -16.48 -11.36
N VAL A 618 -3.79 -15.29 -11.73
CA VAL A 618 -2.97 -14.08 -11.90
C VAL A 618 -2.73 -13.46 -10.53
N ALA A 619 -1.76 -13.98 -9.78
CA ALA A 619 -1.50 -13.56 -8.40
C ALA A 619 -1.37 -12.02 -8.26
N ASP A 620 -0.68 -11.38 -9.20
CA ASP A 620 -0.45 -9.94 -9.30
C ASP A 620 -1.59 -9.18 -10.01
N LEU A 621 -2.80 -9.75 -10.11
CA LEU A 621 -3.97 -9.06 -10.66
C LEU A 621 -4.25 -7.83 -9.80
N ARG A 622 -4.10 -6.65 -10.41
CA ARG A 622 -4.36 -5.37 -9.77
C ARG A 622 -5.84 -5.24 -9.42
N GLU A 623 -6.12 -4.58 -8.30
CA GLU A 623 -7.45 -4.14 -7.95
C GLU A 623 -8.14 -3.48 -9.17
N GLY A 624 -9.40 -3.85 -9.41
CA GLY A 624 -10.20 -3.27 -10.49
C GLY A 624 -9.80 -3.68 -11.92
N ALA A 625 -8.77 -4.51 -12.09
CA ALA A 625 -8.30 -4.92 -13.41
C ALA A 625 -9.32 -5.80 -14.15
N ASP A 626 -9.66 -5.39 -15.37
CA ASP A 626 -10.61 -6.04 -16.28
C ASP A 626 -9.91 -6.76 -17.45
N VAL A 627 -8.57 -6.85 -17.42
CA VAL A 627 -7.77 -7.46 -18.49
C VAL A 627 -8.16 -8.90 -18.82
N ILE A 628 -8.55 -9.68 -17.81
CA ILE A 628 -9.00 -11.07 -17.99
C ILE A 628 -10.34 -11.08 -18.75
N GLY A 629 -11.29 -10.24 -18.34
CA GLY A 629 -12.59 -10.11 -19.00
C GLY A 629 -12.48 -9.61 -20.44
N ARG A 630 -11.64 -8.60 -20.70
CA ARG A 630 -11.39 -8.09 -22.06
C ARG A 630 -10.78 -9.14 -22.99
N LEU A 631 -9.83 -9.93 -22.50
CA LEU A 631 -9.25 -11.00 -23.32
C LEU A 631 -10.28 -12.11 -23.57
N TRP A 632 -11.07 -12.47 -22.56
CA TRP A 632 -12.12 -13.47 -22.70
C TRP A 632 -13.17 -13.07 -23.74
N ALA A 633 -13.64 -11.82 -23.73
CA ALA A 633 -14.62 -11.31 -24.69
C ALA A 633 -14.11 -11.33 -26.15
N ARG A 634 -12.79 -11.37 -26.36
CA ARG A 634 -12.19 -11.54 -27.71
C ARG A 634 -12.11 -13.02 -28.13
N LEU A 635 -12.25 -13.95 -27.19
CA LEU A 635 -12.11 -15.39 -27.39
C LEU A 635 -13.47 -16.12 -27.45
N SER A 636 -14.50 -15.56 -26.82
CA SER A 636 -15.80 -16.22 -26.67
C SER A 636 -16.92 -15.22 -26.38
N ASP A 637 -18.12 -15.56 -26.86
CA ASP A 637 -19.38 -14.88 -26.50
C ASP A 637 -20.01 -15.44 -25.21
N GLU A 638 -19.40 -16.47 -24.60
CA GLU A 638 -19.87 -17.02 -23.33
C GLU A 638 -19.60 -16.06 -22.16
N PRO A 639 -20.38 -16.12 -21.07
CA PRO A 639 -20.08 -15.38 -19.85
C PRO A 639 -18.69 -15.72 -19.30
N LEU A 640 -17.99 -14.72 -18.76
CA LEU A 640 -16.70 -14.92 -18.11
C LEU A 640 -16.86 -15.93 -16.95
N PRO A 641 -16.02 -16.98 -16.86
CA PRO A 641 -16.13 -17.95 -15.78
C PRO A 641 -15.99 -17.28 -14.42
N ALA A 642 -16.84 -17.64 -13.45
CA ALA A 642 -16.90 -17.00 -12.14
C ALA A 642 -15.54 -16.94 -11.40
N ARG A 643 -14.68 -17.95 -11.58
CA ARG A 643 -13.32 -17.98 -11.01
C ARG A 643 -12.41 -16.84 -11.50
N HIS A 644 -12.73 -16.26 -12.64
CA HIS A 644 -12.03 -15.17 -13.32
C HIS A 644 -12.79 -13.85 -13.24
N ASP A 645 -13.97 -13.81 -12.64
CA ASP A 645 -14.79 -12.61 -12.54
C ASP A 645 -14.41 -11.76 -11.33
N PHE A 646 -13.56 -10.76 -11.57
CA PHE A 646 -13.10 -9.78 -10.59
C PHE A 646 -13.72 -8.39 -10.80
N ARG A 647 -14.81 -8.30 -11.60
CA ARG A 647 -15.43 -7.01 -11.94
C ARG A 647 -16.15 -6.42 -10.73
N MET A 648 -15.69 -5.26 -10.28
CA MET A 648 -16.29 -4.52 -9.15
C MET A 648 -17.30 -3.45 -9.58
N ARG A 649 -17.73 -3.49 -10.84
CA ARG A 649 -18.69 -2.57 -11.44
C ARG A 649 -19.71 -3.37 -12.25
N PRO A 650 -20.90 -2.81 -12.53
CA PRO A 650 -21.83 -3.42 -13.46
C PRO A 650 -21.16 -3.63 -14.83
N ASP A 651 -21.65 -4.61 -15.58
CA ASP A 651 -21.21 -4.80 -16.95
C ASP A 651 -21.49 -3.54 -17.78
N PRO A 652 -20.56 -3.11 -18.65
CA PRO A 652 -20.84 -2.05 -19.59
C PRO A 652 -22.04 -2.48 -20.43
N VAL A 653 -23.13 -1.70 -20.36
CA VAL A 653 -24.34 -1.89 -21.17
C VAL A 653 -24.03 -1.63 -22.64
#